data_AF-A0A7C1U930-F1
#
_entry.id   AF-A0A7C1U930-F1
#
_cell.length_a   1.000
_cell.length_b   1.000
_cell.length_c   1.000
_cell.angle_alpha   90.00
_cell.angle_beta   90.00
_cell.angle_gamma   90.00
#
_symmetry.space_group_name_H-M   'P 1'
#
loop_
_entity.id
_entity.type
_entity.pdbx_description
1 polymer ?
#
loop_
_entity_poly.entity_id
_entity_poly.type
_entity_poly.pdbx_seq_one_letter_code
_entity_poly.pdbx_strand_id
1 'polypeptide(L)'
;MSRRLSIVHLASLVLLILLTAAIADEAKTFRLDGDFFTPSPENEVKTWDIPVPDGRVFERIVVKLDVTVGQWWANNSDGVHNLFWLTRQGIWRSNTVGYVNLFGPGRNRLKQMTNLELGKGQVRAETVPFAAESGHTYHVAYTYDCAEGRITTALTENGSRKALAEMEATASQIQTKGSFYQLRIGLNEKYTECPTVGWTYSNLRIKFLPEGTAGRKRARGPLTIHSANGRYFDDGTGRAVLLVGVNHGWELQDDSWGTRYTLDWPAFLDYLGKHNLNYIRLWRVESTTNGPDPAFLTTPMPYQRTGPGDAIDGEPRFDLGKFNQAYFDRIRQRCIDAAERGIYVTVMLFERHSSFNQRSDGGREYPWKAHPFHLANNINGLDPDINGDGCPREMHWLAREDYTNQQRHKAERVLSLQRAYVRKVIDTVNDLDNVLFEICNEAMPDRMTDDWQRYMVDFVKAYESSKAKQHMVGFTGPGRERNEDPWPDFEDQFASNADFVSPRDADRYRANPPAASGEKIIFADSDHIAPYRRDDVWVWKSFTRGLHPQALEGYDVIAPNPPKIHPVRDKLVRQSLGLCLDYANRVDLASMTPQNNVTSTAYCLANPGSEYLVFAPVGGSFTIDLSKATGAMTVQWLNIRTGKYHNGAALAGGKSESLKAPFSGPAVVHIKRAG
;
A
#
# COMPACT_ATOMS: atom_id res chain seq x y z
N MET A 1 -20.45 5.43 62.73
CA MET A 1 -21.23 4.88 61.61
C MET A 1 -20.66 5.40 60.31
N SER A 2 -19.82 4.62 59.62
CA SER A 2 -19.13 5.01 58.39
C SER A 2 -19.46 3.95 57.32
N ARG A 3 -20.12 4.37 56.24
CA ARG A 3 -20.56 3.50 55.13
C ARG A 3 -19.42 3.33 54.13
N ARG A 4 -18.90 2.11 54.02
CA ARG A 4 -18.13 1.62 52.86
C ARG A 4 -19.07 1.53 51.65
N LEU A 5 -18.87 2.36 50.63
CA LEU A 5 -19.37 2.07 49.28
C LEU A 5 -18.29 1.28 48.52
N SER A 6 -18.71 0.17 47.92
CA SER A 6 -17.87 -0.80 47.23
C SER A 6 -17.37 -0.30 45.87
N ILE A 7 -16.10 -0.61 45.59
CA ILE A 7 -15.31 -0.34 44.38
C ILE A 7 -15.91 -0.93 43.07
N VAL A 8 -16.98 -1.72 43.15
CA VAL A 8 -17.58 -2.41 41.99
C VAL A 8 -18.42 -1.50 41.08
N HIS A 9 -18.87 -0.33 41.56
CA HIS A 9 -19.72 0.58 40.76
C HIS A 9 -18.95 1.65 39.96
N LEU A 10 -17.66 1.89 40.21
CA LEU A 10 -16.87 2.84 39.42
C LEU A 10 -16.33 2.23 38.11
N ALA A 11 -16.09 0.91 38.07
CA ALA A 11 -15.58 0.23 36.88
C ALA A 11 -16.60 0.18 35.72
N SER A 12 -17.90 0.16 36.05
CA SER A 12 -18.97 0.12 35.04
C SER A 12 -19.30 1.49 34.45
N LEU A 13 -18.93 2.59 35.13
CA LEU A 13 -19.17 3.96 34.65
C LEU A 13 -18.01 4.49 33.80
N VAL A 14 -16.77 4.05 34.08
CA VAL A 14 -15.58 4.43 33.29
C VAL A 14 -15.55 3.71 31.93
N LEU A 15 -16.17 2.53 31.81
CA LEU A 15 -16.31 1.84 30.52
C LEU A 15 -17.43 2.43 29.64
N LEU A 16 -18.41 3.12 30.24
CA LEU A 16 -19.52 3.74 29.50
C LEU A 16 -19.22 5.17 29.03
N ILE A 17 -18.29 5.88 29.68
CA ILE A 17 -17.92 7.26 29.33
C ILE A 17 -16.88 7.34 28.19
N LEU A 18 -16.22 6.23 27.82
CA LEU A 18 -15.37 6.15 26.61
C LEU A 18 -16.17 5.88 25.31
N LEU A 19 -17.50 5.82 25.37
CA LEU A 19 -18.36 5.54 24.22
C LEU A 19 -19.17 6.74 23.71
N THR A 20 -18.98 7.93 24.27
CA THR A 20 -19.64 9.14 23.79
C THR A 20 -18.71 10.35 23.82
N ALA A 21 -17.85 10.48 22.79
CA ALA A 21 -17.45 11.74 22.15
C ALA A 21 -16.28 11.54 21.17
N ALA A 22 -16.57 11.03 19.97
CA ALA A 22 -15.89 11.46 18.74
C ALA A 22 -16.74 11.01 17.53
N ILE A 23 -17.18 11.99 16.76
CA ILE A 23 -18.04 11.86 15.60
C ILE A 23 -17.24 11.23 14.44
N ALA A 24 -17.88 10.27 13.76
CA ALA A 24 -17.46 9.57 12.53
C ALA A 24 -16.20 8.68 12.63
N ASP A 25 -16.35 7.49 13.23
CA ASP A 25 -15.50 6.34 12.91
C ASP A 25 -16.40 5.28 12.26
N GLU A 26 -16.31 5.19 10.93
CA GLU A 26 -17.35 4.58 10.11
C GLU A 26 -17.14 3.06 9.89
N ALA A 27 -15.91 2.56 10.07
CA ALA A 27 -15.59 1.13 10.06
C ALA A 27 -15.41 0.57 11.48
N LYS A 28 -16.08 -0.55 11.81
CA LYS A 28 -15.85 -1.26 13.07
C LYS A 28 -14.99 -2.50 12.85
N THR A 29 -13.89 -2.61 13.60
CA THR A 29 -13.05 -3.81 13.63
C THR A 29 -13.17 -4.51 14.98
N PHE A 30 -13.61 -5.77 14.97
CA PHE A 30 -13.50 -6.67 16.12
C PHE A 30 -12.22 -7.51 15.97
N ARG A 31 -11.45 -7.66 17.05
CA ARG A 31 -10.16 -8.35 17.01
C ARG A 31 -9.93 -9.22 18.24
N LEU A 32 -9.31 -10.38 18.02
CA LEU A 32 -8.71 -11.22 19.06
C LEU A 32 -7.29 -11.58 18.58
N ASP A 33 -6.28 -11.22 19.37
CA ASP A 33 -4.86 -11.40 19.04
C ASP A 33 -4.32 -12.70 19.62
N GLY A 34 -3.40 -13.35 18.89
CA GLY A 34 -2.83 -14.64 19.28
C GLY A 34 -3.88 -15.75 19.32
N ASP A 35 -3.56 -16.84 20.02
CA ASP A 35 -4.46 -17.97 20.19
C ASP A 35 -5.64 -17.58 21.09
N PHE A 36 -6.85 -17.59 20.53
CA PHE A 36 -8.05 -17.15 21.26
C PHE A 36 -9.03 -18.30 21.54
N PHE A 37 -8.89 -19.42 20.83
CA PHE A 37 -9.68 -20.63 21.07
C PHE A 37 -8.98 -21.91 20.60
N THR A 38 -8.95 -22.90 21.49
CA THR A 38 -8.50 -24.27 21.22
C THR A 38 -9.63 -25.19 21.73
N PRO A 39 -10.48 -25.74 20.86
CA PRO A 39 -11.59 -26.58 21.29
C PRO A 39 -11.09 -27.81 22.03
N SER A 40 -11.77 -28.15 23.12
CA SER A 40 -11.55 -29.35 23.93
C SER A 40 -12.86 -30.13 24.08
N PRO A 41 -12.85 -31.40 24.52
CA PRO A 41 -14.08 -32.15 24.79
C PRO A 41 -15.02 -31.46 25.78
N GLU A 42 -14.48 -30.67 26.72
CA GLU A 42 -15.26 -29.91 27.70
C GLU A 42 -15.78 -28.56 27.15
N ASN A 43 -15.21 -28.10 26.03
CA ASN A 43 -15.54 -26.81 25.42
C ASN A 43 -15.33 -26.84 23.90
N GLU A 44 -16.22 -27.56 23.21
CA GLU A 44 -16.14 -27.79 21.77
C GLU A 44 -16.51 -26.56 20.95
N VAL A 45 -17.27 -25.63 21.54
CA VAL A 45 -17.87 -24.48 20.87
C VAL A 45 -17.70 -23.23 21.69
N LYS A 46 -17.25 -22.15 21.05
CA LYS A 46 -17.21 -20.83 21.67
C LYS A 46 -17.92 -19.80 20.81
N THR A 47 -18.62 -18.90 21.49
CA THR A 47 -19.44 -17.87 20.87
C THR A 47 -19.06 -16.50 21.41
N TRP A 48 -19.03 -15.51 20.52
CA TRP A 48 -18.79 -14.10 20.84
C TRP A 48 -19.89 -13.22 20.24
N ASP A 49 -20.37 -12.27 21.02
CA ASP A 49 -21.25 -11.22 20.54
C ASP A 49 -20.39 -10.00 20.17
N ILE A 50 -20.45 -9.63 18.89
CA ILE A 50 -19.66 -8.55 18.29
C ILE A 50 -20.53 -7.30 18.21
N PRO A 51 -20.26 -6.27 19.02
CA PRO A 51 -21.14 -5.12 19.13
C PRO A 51 -21.10 -4.23 17.88
N VAL A 52 -22.24 -4.08 17.22
CA VAL A 52 -22.45 -3.19 16.06
C VAL A 52 -23.58 -2.21 16.35
N PRO A 53 -23.58 -0.98 15.82
CA PRO A 53 -24.71 -0.09 16.00
C PRO A 53 -25.91 -0.63 15.20
N ASP A 54 -27.09 -0.56 15.77
CA ASP A 54 -28.33 -0.97 15.11
C ASP A 54 -28.70 0.00 13.97
N GLY A 55 -29.42 -0.49 12.96
CA GLY A 55 -29.85 0.29 11.79
C GLY A 55 -28.73 0.80 10.86
N ARG A 56 -27.48 0.35 11.02
CA ARG A 56 -26.36 0.71 10.15
C ARG A 56 -26.37 -0.10 8.87
N VAL A 57 -25.91 0.52 7.78
CA VAL A 57 -25.74 -0.14 6.49
C VAL A 57 -24.25 -0.38 6.25
N PHE A 58 -23.90 -1.62 5.94
CA PHE A 58 -22.57 -2.03 5.52
C PHE A 58 -22.58 -2.52 4.07
N GLU A 59 -21.59 -2.12 3.29
CA GLU A 59 -21.35 -2.64 1.94
C GLU A 59 -20.50 -3.91 1.97
N ARG A 60 -19.63 -4.07 2.99
CA ARG A 60 -18.71 -5.22 3.07
C ARG A 60 -18.49 -5.70 4.50
N ILE A 61 -18.46 -7.02 4.68
CA ILE A 61 -17.98 -7.66 5.91
C ILE A 61 -16.81 -8.58 5.57
N VAL A 62 -15.70 -8.42 6.27
CA VAL A 62 -14.49 -9.25 6.12
C VAL A 62 -14.26 -10.01 7.42
N VAL A 63 -14.03 -11.33 7.34
CA VAL A 63 -13.63 -12.18 8.48
C VAL A 63 -12.29 -12.80 8.12
N LYS A 64 -11.29 -12.60 8.99
CA LYS A 64 -9.97 -13.23 8.88
C LYS A 64 -9.60 -13.91 10.19
N LEU A 65 -8.94 -15.05 10.08
CA LEU A 65 -8.38 -15.79 11.21
C LEU A 65 -7.37 -16.81 10.70
N ASP A 66 -6.44 -17.20 11.56
CA ASP A 66 -5.56 -18.32 11.31
C ASP A 66 -6.13 -19.57 11.98
N VAL A 67 -6.05 -20.70 11.28
CA VAL A 67 -6.52 -21.99 11.77
C VAL A 67 -5.43 -23.03 11.59
N THR A 68 -4.90 -23.53 12.71
CA THR A 68 -4.03 -24.70 12.74
C THR A 68 -4.90 -25.93 12.83
N VAL A 69 -4.90 -26.73 11.76
CA VAL A 69 -5.72 -27.94 11.64
C VAL A 69 -5.11 -29.03 12.50
N GLY A 70 -5.85 -29.50 13.50
CA GLY A 70 -5.47 -30.64 14.32
C GLY A 70 -5.89 -31.97 13.69
N GLN A 71 -5.92 -33.00 14.52
CA GLN A 71 -6.51 -34.28 14.10
C GLN A 71 -7.99 -34.10 13.76
N TRP A 72 -8.45 -34.81 12.73
CA TRP A 72 -9.87 -34.84 12.37
C TRP A 72 -10.69 -35.58 13.43
N TRP A 73 -11.97 -35.22 13.59
CA TRP A 73 -12.82 -35.85 14.60
C TRP A 73 -12.95 -37.36 14.35
N ALA A 74 -12.55 -38.18 15.32
CA ALA A 74 -12.40 -39.62 15.12
C ALA A 74 -13.73 -40.34 14.78
N ASN A 75 -14.85 -39.88 15.36
CA ASN A 75 -16.16 -40.51 15.13
C ASN A 75 -16.68 -40.26 13.70
N ASN A 76 -16.25 -39.17 13.07
CA ASN A 76 -16.67 -38.81 11.71
C ASN A 76 -15.68 -37.82 11.09
N SER A 77 -14.54 -38.33 10.63
CA SER A 77 -13.47 -37.49 10.07
C SER A 77 -13.93 -36.74 8.81
N ASP A 78 -14.86 -37.30 8.04
CA ASP A 78 -15.39 -36.71 6.80
C ASP A 78 -16.56 -35.74 7.02
N GLY A 79 -16.92 -35.48 8.29
CA GLY A 79 -17.97 -34.54 8.64
C GLY A 79 -17.61 -33.07 8.43
N VAL A 80 -18.53 -32.20 8.82
CA VAL A 80 -18.43 -30.74 8.72
C VAL A 80 -17.64 -30.22 9.91
N HIS A 81 -16.48 -29.65 9.66
CA HIS A 81 -15.64 -29.01 10.67
C HIS A 81 -15.64 -27.50 10.45
N ASN A 82 -16.15 -26.74 11.42
CA ASN A 82 -16.39 -25.31 11.22
C ASN A 82 -15.12 -24.48 11.37
N LEU A 83 -14.91 -23.56 10.43
CA LEU A 83 -13.92 -22.48 10.57
C LEU A 83 -14.53 -21.31 11.36
N PHE A 84 -15.70 -20.84 10.91
CA PHE A 84 -16.52 -19.91 11.68
C PHE A 84 -17.98 -19.89 11.18
N TRP A 85 -18.86 -19.39 12.02
CA TRP A 85 -20.24 -19.06 11.68
C TRP A 85 -20.59 -17.67 12.18
N LEU A 86 -20.86 -16.74 11.26
CA LEU A 86 -21.23 -15.37 11.57
C LEU A 86 -22.71 -15.11 11.24
N THR A 87 -23.49 -14.73 12.24
CA THR A 87 -24.93 -14.45 12.11
C THR A 87 -25.31 -13.11 12.72
N ARG A 88 -26.42 -12.50 12.27
CA ARG A 88 -27.01 -11.34 12.97
C ARG A 88 -27.77 -11.79 14.20
N GLN A 89 -27.48 -11.18 15.36
CA GLN A 89 -28.17 -11.46 16.63
C GLN A 89 -28.26 -12.95 17.05
N GLY A 90 -27.38 -13.83 16.54
CA GLY A 90 -27.52 -15.28 16.77
C GLY A 90 -28.70 -15.93 16.04
N ILE A 91 -29.39 -15.21 15.16
CA ILE A 91 -30.49 -15.72 14.35
C ILE A 91 -29.89 -16.32 13.08
N TRP A 92 -30.05 -17.61 12.86
CA TRP A 92 -29.48 -18.26 11.67
C TRP A 92 -30.37 -18.18 10.43
N ARG A 93 -31.69 -17.99 10.58
CA ARG A 93 -32.62 -17.96 9.43
C ARG A 93 -32.57 -16.58 8.77
N SER A 94 -32.19 -16.56 7.50
CA SER A 94 -32.08 -15.36 6.66
C SER A 94 -31.06 -14.31 7.15
N ASN A 95 -30.15 -14.73 8.03
CA ASN A 95 -29.29 -13.84 8.82
C ASN A 95 -27.87 -14.38 8.98
N THR A 96 -27.53 -15.51 8.33
CA THR A 96 -26.16 -16.02 8.25
C THR A 96 -25.40 -15.23 7.21
N VAL A 97 -24.46 -14.39 7.65
CA VAL A 97 -23.56 -13.67 6.74
C VAL A 97 -22.58 -14.62 6.10
N GLY A 98 -21.97 -15.50 6.90
CA GLY A 98 -21.03 -16.51 6.41
C GLY A 98 -20.98 -17.72 7.33
N TYR A 99 -20.98 -18.91 6.72
CA TYR A 99 -20.76 -20.19 7.37
C TYR A 99 -19.74 -20.98 6.55
N VAL A 100 -18.51 -21.06 7.06
CA VAL A 100 -17.36 -21.62 6.34
C VAL A 100 -16.86 -22.85 7.04
N ASN A 101 -16.70 -23.94 6.29
CA ASN A 101 -16.38 -25.25 6.84
C ASN A 101 -15.39 -26.02 5.96
N LEU A 102 -14.60 -26.86 6.61
CA LEU A 102 -13.80 -27.90 5.98
C LEU A 102 -14.48 -29.25 6.12
N PHE A 103 -14.17 -30.16 5.20
CA PHE A 103 -14.51 -31.58 5.32
C PHE A 103 -13.23 -32.39 5.22
N GLY A 104 -13.15 -33.43 6.04
CA GLY A 104 -11.94 -34.21 6.18
C GLY A 104 -11.59 -35.10 4.98
N PRO A 105 -10.61 -36.00 5.16
CA PRO A 105 -9.81 -36.59 4.08
C PRO A 105 -10.57 -37.38 3.01
N GLY A 106 -11.72 -37.98 3.34
CA GLY A 106 -12.58 -38.70 2.39
C GLY A 106 -13.43 -37.79 1.51
N ARG A 107 -13.50 -36.48 1.81
CA ARG A 107 -14.26 -35.49 1.05
C ARG A 107 -13.43 -34.33 0.52
N ASN A 108 -12.38 -33.91 1.21
CA ASN A 108 -11.42 -32.89 0.79
C ASN A 108 -12.07 -31.67 0.11
N ARG A 109 -12.85 -30.91 0.88
CA ARG A 109 -13.49 -29.70 0.35
C ARG A 109 -13.57 -28.58 1.35
N LEU A 110 -13.49 -27.37 0.82
CA LEU A 110 -13.87 -26.13 1.47
C LEU A 110 -15.29 -25.78 1.03
N LYS A 111 -16.18 -25.48 1.98
CA LYS A 111 -17.53 -25.01 1.70
C LYS A 111 -17.78 -23.68 2.38
N GLN A 112 -18.29 -22.73 1.60
CA GLN A 112 -18.87 -21.49 2.12
C GLN A 112 -20.38 -21.46 1.88
N MET A 113 -21.12 -20.83 2.79
CA MET A 113 -22.56 -20.69 2.70
C MET A 113 -23.02 -19.35 3.29
N THR A 114 -24.07 -18.79 2.70
CA THR A 114 -24.85 -17.69 3.25
C THR A 114 -26.34 -17.95 3.07
N ASN A 115 -27.16 -17.37 3.93
CA ASN A 115 -28.59 -17.23 3.68
C ASN A 115 -29.08 -15.80 3.89
N LEU A 116 -28.16 -14.84 3.96
CA LEU A 116 -28.46 -13.44 4.23
C LEU A 116 -29.50 -12.90 3.24
N GLU A 117 -30.59 -12.33 3.75
CA GLU A 117 -31.70 -11.79 2.94
C GLU A 117 -32.39 -12.78 1.98
N LEU A 118 -32.21 -14.10 2.17
CA LEU A 118 -32.94 -15.11 1.40
C LEU A 118 -34.25 -15.52 2.09
N GLY A 119 -35.19 -16.07 1.30
CA GLY A 119 -36.44 -16.62 1.81
C GLY A 119 -36.23 -17.83 2.75
N LYS A 120 -37.24 -18.15 3.56
CA LYS A 120 -37.17 -19.28 4.50
C LYS A 120 -36.81 -20.58 3.77
N GLY A 121 -35.75 -21.25 4.23
CA GLY A 121 -35.29 -22.53 3.66
C GLY A 121 -34.35 -22.39 2.46
N GLN A 122 -34.12 -21.18 1.96
CA GLN A 122 -33.16 -20.93 0.89
C GLN A 122 -31.76 -20.71 1.45
N VAL A 123 -30.76 -21.16 0.69
CA VAL A 123 -29.33 -21.02 0.99
C VAL A 123 -28.59 -20.81 -0.32
N ARG A 124 -27.52 -20.01 -0.28
CA ARG A 124 -26.51 -19.98 -1.34
C ARG A 124 -25.22 -20.55 -0.78
N ALA A 125 -24.61 -21.48 -1.50
CA ALA A 125 -23.39 -22.13 -1.06
C ALA A 125 -22.50 -22.47 -2.23
N GLU A 126 -21.19 -22.47 -1.99
CA GLU A 126 -20.17 -22.86 -2.94
C GLU A 126 -19.26 -23.88 -2.28
N THR A 127 -18.79 -24.87 -3.05
CA THR A 127 -17.91 -25.93 -2.56
C THR A 127 -16.79 -26.17 -3.55
N VAL A 128 -15.55 -26.00 -3.09
CA VAL A 128 -14.35 -26.21 -3.92
C VAL A 128 -13.50 -27.34 -3.34
N PRO A 129 -12.78 -28.11 -4.18
CA PRO A 129 -11.84 -29.12 -3.71
C PRO A 129 -10.74 -28.46 -2.86
N PHE A 130 -10.48 -29.02 -1.69
CA PHE A 130 -9.38 -28.60 -0.82
C PHE A 130 -9.11 -29.66 0.24
N ALA A 131 -7.91 -30.23 0.24
CA ALA A 131 -7.44 -31.17 1.23
C ALA A 131 -6.62 -30.41 2.30
N ALA A 132 -7.21 -30.21 3.48
CA ALA A 132 -6.49 -29.62 4.60
C ALA A 132 -5.64 -30.67 5.31
N GLU A 133 -4.41 -30.31 5.65
CA GLU A 133 -3.43 -31.21 6.27
C GLU A 133 -3.33 -30.96 7.78
N SER A 134 -3.32 -32.02 8.57
CA SER A 134 -3.13 -31.91 10.02
C SER A 134 -1.72 -31.38 10.33
N GLY A 135 -1.61 -30.45 11.27
CA GLY A 135 -0.38 -29.77 11.66
C GLY A 135 -0.09 -28.49 10.85
N HIS A 136 -0.88 -28.21 9.82
CA HIS A 136 -0.71 -27.02 8.98
C HIS A 136 -1.57 -25.86 9.47
N THR A 137 -1.08 -24.64 9.27
CA THR A 137 -1.79 -23.40 9.59
C THR A 137 -2.23 -22.71 8.31
N TYR A 138 -3.54 -22.47 8.19
CA TYR A 138 -4.12 -21.75 7.07
C TYR A 138 -4.64 -20.39 7.53
N HIS A 139 -4.25 -19.34 6.81
CA HIS A 139 -4.88 -18.03 6.92
C HIS A 139 -6.19 -18.05 6.13
N VAL A 140 -7.30 -17.91 6.84
CA VAL A 140 -8.66 -17.88 6.29
C VAL A 140 -9.04 -16.43 6.04
N ALA A 141 -9.42 -16.09 4.82
CA ALA A 141 -9.94 -14.77 4.46
C ALA A 141 -11.31 -14.89 3.78
N TYR A 142 -12.37 -14.60 4.53
CA TYR A 142 -13.75 -14.52 4.05
C TYR A 142 -14.15 -13.07 3.81
N THR A 143 -14.81 -12.78 2.69
CA THR A 143 -15.37 -11.47 2.39
C THR A 143 -16.76 -11.62 1.81
N TYR A 144 -17.74 -10.94 2.42
CA TYR A 144 -19.04 -10.68 1.83
C TYR A 144 -19.02 -9.24 1.29
N ASP A 145 -19.03 -9.08 -0.03
CA ASP A 145 -18.91 -7.80 -0.72
C ASP A 145 -20.17 -7.50 -1.53
N CYS A 146 -20.99 -6.57 -1.04
CA CYS A 146 -22.20 -6.17 -1.74
C CYS A 146 -21.91 -5.24 -2.92
N ALA A 147 -20.83 -4.46 -2.85
CA ALA A 147 -20.47 -3.50 -3.89
C ALA A 147 -19.99 -4.21 -5.17
N GLU A 148 -19.24 -5.30 -5.03
CA GLU A 148 -18.86 -6.17 -6.16
C GLU A 148 -19.87 -7.33 -6.37
N GLY A 149 -20.93 -7.41 -5.55
CA GLY A 149 -21.97 -8.44 -5.67
C GLY A 149 -21.46 -9.88 -5.45
N ARG A 150 -20.44 -10.07 -4.61
CA ARG A 150 -19.68 -11.33 -4.51
C ARG A 150 -19.28 -11.71 -3.09
N ILE A 151 -19.16 -13.01 -2.84
CA ILE A 151 -18.67 -13.61 -1.60
C ILE A 151 -17.46 -14.49 -1.93
N THR A 152 -16.36 -14.30 -1.21
CA THR A 152 -15.14 -15.10 -1.39
C THR A 152 -14.64 -15.68 -0.09
N THR A 153 -14.12 -16.90 -0.14
CA THR A 153 -13.27 -17.49 0.90
C THR A 153 -11.94 -17.91 0.27
N ALA A 154 -10.84 -17.32 0.71
CA ALA A 154 -9.49 -17.76 0.35
C ALA A 154 -8.82 -18.45 1.55
N LEU A 155 -8.09 -19.53 1.27
CA LEU A 155 -7.16 -20.16 2.22
C LEU A 155 -5.74 -19.97 1.70
N THR A 156 -4.88 -19.36 2.48
CA THR A 156 -3.45 -19.19 2.15
C THR A 156 -2.57 -19.82 3.21
N GLU A 157 -1.44 -20.37 2.79
CA GLU A 157 -0.40 -20.92 3.66
C GLU A 157 0.95 -20.51 3.07
N ASN A 158 1.86 -20.00 3.90
CA ASN A 158 3.18 -19.50 3.48
C ASN A 158 3.07 -18.53 2.28
N GLY A 159 2.08 -17.62 2.34
CA GLY A 159 1.80 -16.63 1.30
C GLY A 159 1.19 -17.18 0.00
N SER A 160 1.06 -18.50 -0.16
CA SER A 160 0.50 -19.13 -1.37
C SER A 160 -0.97 -19.45 -1.18
N ARG A 161 -1.81 -19.09 -2.16
CA ARG A 161 -3.26 -19.42 -2.14
C ARG A 161 -3.46 -20.90 -2.44
N LYS A 162 -4.05 -21.63 -1.50
CA LYS A 162 -4.31 -23.06 -1.58
C LYS A 162 -5.74 -23.37 -2.05
N ALA A 163 -6.69 -22.51 -1.71
CA ALA A 163 -8.08 -22.61 -2.17
C ALA A 163 -8.72 -21.23 -2.32
N LEU A 164 -9.68 -21.14 -3.25
CA LEU A 164 -10.55 -19.98 -3.43
C LEU A 164 -11.96 -20.47 -3.74
N ALA A 165 -12.91 -20.24 -2.84
CA ALA A 165 -14.32 -20.41 -3.12
C ALA A 165 -14.94 -19.04 -3.42
N GLU A 166 -15.79 -18.96 -4.44
CA GLU A 166 -16.39 -17.72 -4.92
C GLU A 166 -17.85 -17.94 -5.32
N MET A 167 -18.74 -17.07 -4.87
CA MET A 167 -20.16 -17.08 -5.27
C MET A 167 -20.73 -15.67 -5.28
N GLU A 168 -21.88 -15.45 -5.93
CA GLU A 168 -22.54 -14.15 -5.87
C GLU A 168 -23.07 -13.86 -4.45
N ALA A 169 -23.06 -12.58 -4.07
CA ALA A 169 -23.70 -12.11 -2.86
C ALA A 169 -25.23 -12.19 -2.98
N THR A 170 -25.92 -12.45 -1.87
CA THR A 170 -27.39 -12.52 -1.83
C THR A 170 -28.05 -11.20 -1.46
N ALA A 171 -27.26 -10.17 -1.14
CA ALA A 171 -27.72 -8.86 -0.70
C ALA A 171 -26.87 -7.78 -1.35
N SER A 172 -27.51 -6.69 -1.76
CA SER A 172 -26.86 -5.48 -2.29
C SER A 172 -26.39 -4.52 -1.19
N GLN A 173 -26.85 -4.72 0.05
CA GLN A 173 -26.41 -4.02 1.24
C GLN A 173 -26.64 -4.91 2.48
N ILE A 174 -25.84 -4.70 3.54
CA ILE A 174 -25.93 -5.44 4.81
C ILE A 174 -26.43 -4.48 5.89
N GLN A 175 -27.75 -4.41 6.06
CA GLN A 175 -28.33 -3.66 7.16
C GLN A 175 -28.18 -4.41 8.49
N THR A 176 -27.68 -3.76 9.54
CA THR A 176 -27.74 -4.32 10.89
C THR A 176 -29.18 -4.39 11.35
N LYS A 177 -29.57 -5.57 11.85
CA LYS A 177 -30.86 -5.84 12.47
C LYS A 177 -30.56 -6.24 13.90
N GLY A 178 -30.28 -5.26 14.75
CA GLY A 178 -29.79 -5.46 16.11
C GLY A 178 -28.45 -4.81 16.46
N SER A 179 -28.10 -4.90 17.74
CA SER A 179 -26.88 -4.32 18.32
C SER A 179 -25.65 -5.24 18.29
N PHE A 180 -25.74 -6.45 17.74
CA PHE A 180 -24.58 -7.35 17.63
C PHE A 180 -24.69 -8.38 16.48
N TYR A 181 -23.53 -8.85 16.04
CA TYR A 181 -23.38 -10.10 15.29
C TYR A 181 -22.84 -11.18 16.21
N GLN A 182 -23.29 -12.42 16.03
CA GLN A 182 -22.77 -13.55 16.77
C GLN A 182 -21.77 -14.31 15.91
N LEU A 183 -20.54 -14.42 16.39
CA LEU A 183 -19.52 -15.31 15.86
C LEU A 183 -19.51 -16.59 16.70
N ARG A 184 -19.67 -17.73 16.05
CA ARG A 184 -19.49 -19.05 16.65
C ARG A 184 -18.33 -19.76 15.95
N ILE A 185 -17.45 -20.39 16.74
CA ILE A 185 -16.37 -21.24 16.27
C ILE A 185 -16.47 -22.59 16.96
N GLY A 186 -16.24 -23.65 16.20
CA GLY A 186 -16.46 -25.03 16.63
C GLY A 186 -17.93 -25.46 16.51
N LEU A 187 -18.14 -26.76 16.41
CA LEU A 187 -19.45 -27.41 16.40
C LEU A 187 -19.50 -28.50 17.46
N ASN A 188 -20.71 -28.83 17.90
CA ASN A 188 -20.91 -30.05 18.68
C ASN A 188 -21.14 -31.22 17.72
N GLU A 189 -20.87 -32.44 18.17
CA GLU A 189 -21.19 -33.63 17.39
C GLU A 189 -22.71 -33.76 17.20
N LYS A 190 -23.19 -33.47 15.99
CA LYS A 190 -24.62 -33.51 15.66
C LYS A 190 -24.85 -33.74 14.17
N TYR A 191 -25.55 -34.81 13.83
CA TYR A 191 -25.76 -35.24 12.43
C TYR A 191 -24.43 -35.44 11.69
N THR A 192 -24.05 -34.49 10.84
CA THR A 192 -22.76 -34.48 10.14
C THR A 192 -21.81 -33.40 10.66
N GLU A 193 -22.22 -32.62 11.66
CA GLU A 193 -21.39 -31.60 12.31
C GLU A 193 -20.42 -32.27 13.27
N CYS A 194 -19.15 -31.85 13.22
CA CYS A 194 -18.06 -32.45 13.96
C CYS A 194 -17.32 -31.38 14.78
N PRO A 195 -16.98 -31.69 16.04
CA PRO A 195 -16.07 -30.86 16.83
C PRO A 195 -14.70 -30.74 16.17
N THR A 196 -14.05 -29.60 16.39
CA THR A 196 -12.67 -29.33 15.96
C THR A 196 -11.69 -29.47 17.14
N VAL A 197 -11.91 -30.48 17.99
CA VAL A 197 -11.07 -30.75 19.16
C VAL A 197 -9.62 -30.95 18.74
N GLY A 198 -8.70 -30.23 19.38
CA GLY A 198 -7.27 -30.26 19.05
C GLY A 198 -6.85 -29.35 17.90
N TRP A 199 -7.76 -28.55 17.33
CA TRP A 199 -7.43 -27.46 16.42
C TRP A 199 -7.12 -26.18 17.22
N THR A 200 -6.44 -25.22 16.59
CA THR A 200 -6.17 -23.91 17.21
C THR A 200 -6.60 -22.78 16.29
N TYR A 201 -7.29 -21.80 16.86
CA TYR A 201 -7.76 -20.61 16.17
C TYR A 201 -7.08 -19.37 16.74
N SER A 202 -6.48 -18.57 15.85
CA SER A 202 -5.70 -17.40 16.25
C SER A 202 -5.93 -16.19 15.34
N ASN A 203 -5.54 -15.01 15.83
CA ASN A 203 -5.46 -13.77 15.05
C ASN A 203 -6.77 -13.35 14.33
N LEU A 204 -7.90 -13.46 15.01
CA LEU A 204 -9.20 -13.06 14.45
C LEU A 204 -9.26 -11.56 14.16
N ARG A 205 -9.78 -11.20 12.99
CA ARG A 205 -10.19 -9.85 12.59
C ARG A 205 -11.53 -9.91 11.87
N ILE A 206 -12.51 -9.15 12.34
CA ILE A 206 -13.78 -8.96 11.65
C ILE A 206 -13.98 -7.47 11.39
N LYS A 207 -14.05 -7.08 10.12
CA LYS A 207 -14.25 -5.68 9.70
C LYS A 207 -15.63 -5.49 9.09
N PHE A 208 -16.38 -4.51 9.58
CA PHE A 208 -17.64 -4.03 9.00
C PHE A 208 -17.38 -2.69 8.31
N LEU A 209 -17.60 -2.60 6.99
CA LEU A 209 -17.32 -1.42 6.17
C LEU A 209 -18.62 -0.80 5.63
N PRO A 210 -18.92 0.49 5.93
CA PRO A 210 -20.18 1.17 5.58
C PRO A 210 -20.32 1.58 4.11
N GLU A 211 -21.51 2.06 3.76
CA GLU A 211 -21.81 2.64 2.45
C GLU A 211 -20.91 3.86 2.14
N GLY A 212 -20.40 3.98 0.92
CA GLY A 212 -19.47 5.07 0.56
C GLY A 212 -18.05 4.93 1.14
N THR A 213 -17.81 3.96 2.04
CA THR A 213 -16.49 3.33 2.14
C THR A 213 -16.37 2.25 1.07
N ALA A 214 -16.65 2.63 -0.18
CA ALA A 214 -16.17 1.93 -1.35
C ALA A 214 -14.64 1.92 -1.23
N GLY A 215 -14.16 0.98 -0.42
CA GLY A 215 -12.77 0.69 -0.17
C GLY A 215 -12.25 0.45 -1.55
N ARG A 216 -11.32 1.32 -1.94
CA ARG A 216 -10.70 1.39 -3.25
C ARG A 216 -10.77 0.04 -3.93
N LYS A 217 -11.47 0.02 -5.06
CA LYS A 217 -11.62 -1.20 -5.84
C LYS A 217 -10.22 -1.77 -6.07
N ARG A 218 -10.07 -3.07 -5.82
CA ARG A 218 -8.83 -3.75 -6.19
C ARG A 218 -8.63 -3.54 -7.69
N ALA A 219 -7.38 -3.36 -8.09
CA ALA A 219 -7.04 -3.35 -9.50
C ALA A 219 -7.51 -4.65 -10.16
N ARG A 220 -8.02 -4.57 -11.39
CA ARG A 220 -8.51 -5.71 -12.18
C ARG A 220 -7.41 -6.28 -13.09
N GLY A 221 -6.17 -5.85 -12.88
CA GLY A 221 -4.96 -6.21 -13.59
C GLY A 221 -3.80 -5.34 -13.07
N PRO A 222 -2.54 -5.62 -13.47
CA PRO A 222 -1.44 -4.68 -13.31
C PRO A 222 -1.82 -3.32 -13.86
N LEU A 223 -1.33 -2.26 -13.21
CA LEU A 223 -1.48 -0.92 -13.77
C LEU A 223 -0.82 -0.83 -15.15
N THR A 224 -1.46 -0.12 -16.07
CA THR A 224 -0.90 0.24 -17.37
C THR A 224 -0.99 1.74 -17.60
N ILE A 225 -0.41 2.26 -18.68
CA ILE A 225 -0.58 3.65 -19.09
C ILE A 225 -1.99 3.83 -19.66
N HIS A 226 -2.74 4.80 -19.16
CA HIS A 226 -4.10 5.05 -19.64
C HIS A 226 -4.11 5.52 -21.10
N SER A 227 -4.85 4.82 -21.95
CA SER A 227 -4.79 4.98 -23.42
C SER A 227 -5.21 6.36 -23.92
N ALA A 228 -6.19 7.00 -23.28
CA ALA A 228 -6.63 8.35 -23.63
C ALA A 228 -5.82 9.47 -22.93
N ASN A 229 -5.08 9.13 -21.87
CA ASN A 229 -4.38 10.13 -21.07
C ASN A 229 -3.15 9.53 -20.40
N GLY A 230 -2.02 9.54 -21.11
CA GLY A 230 -0.75 8.96 -20.66
C GLY A 230 -0.12 9.60 -19.42
N ARG A 231 -0.79 10.55 -18.76
CA ARG A 231 -0.39 11.13 -17.46
C ARG A 231 -0.82 10.28 -16.28
N TYR A 232 -1.76 9.35 -16.48
CA TYR A 232 -2.38 8.57 -15.41
C TYR A 232 -2.33 7.07 -15.73
N PHE A 233 -2.53 6.26 -14.70
CA PHE A 233 -2.60 4.80 -14.85
C PHE A 233 -4.01 4.34 -15.25
N ASP A 234 -4.12 3.14 -15.79
CA ASP A 234 -5.36 2.36 -15.93
C ASP A 234 -5.25 1.10 -15.06
N ASP A 235 -6.30 0.80 -14.31
CA ASP A 235 -6.39 -0.37 -13.42
C ASP A 235 -7.13 -1.57 -14.05
N GLY A 236 -7.35 -1.53 -15.36
CA GLY A 236 -8.12 -2.51 -16.13
C GLY A 236 -9.62 -2.21 -16.16
N THR A 237 -10.07 -1.12 -15.53
CA THR A 237 -11.47 -0.66 -15.61
C THR A 237 -11.70 0.39 -16.69
N GLY A 238 -10.65 0.89 -17.35
CA GLY A 238 -10.74 2.00 -18.30
C GLY A 238 -10.84 3.38 -17.65
N ARG A 239 -10.56 3.47 -16.33
CA ARG A 239 -10.52 4.75 -15.60
C ARG A 239 -9.09 5.24 -15.50
N ALA A 240 -8.90 6.56 -15.61
CA ALA A 240 -7.65 7.21 -15.23
C ALA A 240 -7.48 7.19 -13.70
N VAL A 241 -6.37 6.63 -13.22
CA VAL A 241 -6.04 6.44 -11.81
C VAL A 241 -4.89 7.35 -11.40
N LEU A 242 -5.16 8.21 -10.41
CA LEU A 242 -4.15 8.97 -9.69
C LEU A 242 -3.59 8.13 -8.53
N LEU A 243 -2.27 8.15 -8.33
CA LEU A 243 -1.60 7.53 -7.19
C LEU A 243 -1.05 8.62 -6.27
N VAL A 244 -1.46 8.60 -5.00
CA VAL A 244 -1.01 9.53 -3.96
C VAL A 244 -0.75 8.79 -2.66
N GLY A 245 0.35 9.14 -1.99
CA GLY A 245 0.84 8.39 -0.85
C GLY A 245 1.79 9.15 0.04
N VAL A 246 2.09 8.53 1.18
CA VAL A 246 3.15 8.96 2.10
C VAL A 246 4.13 7.82 2.32
N ASN A 247 5.41 8.15 2.49
CA ASN A 247 6.48 7.19 2.75
C ASN A 247 7.30 7.59 3.99
N HIS A 248 7.92 6.63 4.67
CA HIS A 248 8.55 6.73 6.00
C HIS A 248 9.94 6.09 6.12
N GLY A 249 10.27 5.10 5.28
CA GLY A 249 11.57 4.42 5.28
C GLY A 249 11.66 3.11 6.09
N TRP A 250 10.53 2.59 6.61
CA TRP A 250 10.42 1.32 7.37
C TRP A 250 9.30 0.41 6.84
N GLU A 251 8.80 0.71 5.65
CA GLU A 251 7.67 0.01 5.03
C GLU A 251 8.04 -1.42 4.64
N LEU A 252 9.32 -1.79 4.55
CA LEU A 252 9.73 -3.16 4.27
C LEU A 252 10.41 -3.83 5.47
N GLN A 253 11.47 -3.22 5.98
CA GLN A 253 12.40 -3.81 6.95
C GLN A 253 12.30 -3.13 8.33
N ASP A 254 12.37 -3.95 9.36
CA ASP A 254 12.44 -3.54 10.76
C ASP A 254 13.88 -3.17 11.12
N ASP A 255 14.04 -2.36 12.15
CA ASP A 255 15.34 -1.93 12.68
C ASP A 255 16.26 -1.25 11.65
N SER A 256 15.66 -0.80 10.55
CA SER A 256 16.31 -0.07 9.47
C SER A 256 17.07 1.15 9.99
N TRP A 257 18.14 1.51 9.30
CA TRP A 257 18.96 2.69 9.62
C TRP A 257 19.62 2.65 11.00
N GLY A 258 19.76 1.46 11.60
CA GLY A 258 20.38 1.24 12.92
C GLY A 258 19.51 1.70 14.09
N THR A 259 18.19 1.80 13.91
CA THR A 259 17.25 2.31 14.91
C THR A 259 16.19 1.27 15.23
N ARG A 260 16.00 0.92 16.51
CA ARG A 260 14.96 -0.04 16.93
C ARG A 260 13.57 0.47 16.57
N TYR A 261 12.95 -0.12 15.56
CA TYR A 261 11.61 0.25 15.14
C TYR A 261 11.00 -0.84 14.25
N THR A 262 9.76 -1.20 14.58
CA THR A 262 8.92 -2.07 13.78
C THR A 262 7.67 -1.29 13.44
N LEU A 263 7.40 -1.14 12.14
CA LEU A 263 6.18 -0.48 11.68
C LEU A 263 4.98 -1.39 11.98
N ASP A 264 3.99 -0.89 12.74
CA ASP A 264 2.68 -1.53 12.85
C ASP A 264 1.99 -1.47 11.48
N TRP A 265 2.22 -2.51 10.69
CA TRP A 265 1.83 -2.56 9.29
C TRP A 265 0.30 -2.48 9.09
N PRO A 266 -0.54 -3.25 9.81
CA PRO A 266 -1.98 -3.09 9.72
C PRO A 266 -2.47 -1.68 10.09
N ALA A 267 -1.94 -1.09 11.17
CA ALA A 267 -2.31 0.26 11.60
C ALA A 267 -1.88 1.31 10.56
N PHE A 268 -0.72 1.12 9.95
CA PHE A 268 -0.22 1.99 8.89
C PHE A 268 -1.13 1.94 7.65
N LEU A 269 -1.54 0.76 7.20
CA LEU A 269 -2.47 0.66 6.06
C LEU A 269 -3.85 1.25 6.38
N ASP A 270 -4.35 1.06 7.61
CA ASP A 270 -5.61 1.64 8.06
C ASP A 270 -5.49 3.19 8.16
N TYR A 271 -4.32 3.70 8.53
CA TYR A 271 -3.99 5.13 8.51
C TYR A 271 -4.04 5.73 7.10
N LEU A 272 -3.46 5.05 6.11
CA LEU A 272 -3.52 5.49 4.71
C LEU A 272 -4.97 5.49 4.18
N GLY A 273 -5.74 4.47 4.55
CA GLY A 273 -7.17 4.40 4.24
C GLY A 273 -7.92 5.61 4.81
N LYS A 274 -7.73 5.90 6.10
CA LYS A 274 -8.34 7.05 6.80
C LYS A 274 -8.04 8.40 6.14
N HIS A 275 -6.86 8.55 5.55
CA HIS A 275 -6.44 9.78 4.87
C HIS A 275 -6.73 9.79 3.36
N ASN A 276 -7.46 8.80 2.85
CA ASN A 276 -7.71 8.63 1.42
C ASN A 276 -6.42 8.61 0.56
N LEU A 277 -5.35 7.96 1.03
CA LEU A 277 -4.10 7.72 0.29
C LEU A 277 -3.98 6.30 -0.28
N ASN A 278 -3.83 6.13 -1.60
CA ASN A 278 -3.89 4.85 -2.31
C ASN A 278 -2.56 4.29 -2.79
N TYR A 279 -1.44 4.83 -2.32
CA TYR A 279 -0.12 4.41 -2.76
C TYR A 279 0.87 4.38 -1.60
N ILE A 280 1.82 3.44 -1.67
CA ILE A 280 3.01 3.36 -0.81
C ILE A 280 4.23 2.85 -1.58
N ARG A 281 5.42 3.16 -1.05
CA ARG A 281 6.69 2.62 -1.49
C ARG A 281 7.19 1.63 -0.43
N LEU A 282 7.48 0.38 -0.80
CA LEU A 282 8.22 -0.53 0.08
C LEU A 282 9.68 -0.15 0.04
N TRP A 283 10.07 0.71 0.96
CA TRP A 283 11.43 1.22 1.05
C TRP A 283 12.41 0.12 1.43
N ARG A 284 13.41 -0.14 0.57
CA ARG A 284 14.49 -1.10 0.82
C ARG A 284 15.69 -0.39 1.44
N VAL A 285 16.35 -1.06 2.39
CA VAL A 285 17.67 -0.68 2.90
C VAL A 285 18.65 -1.80 2.57
N GLU A 286 19.77 -1.47 1.94
CA GLU A 286 20.75 -2.48 1.52
C GLU A 286 21.84 -2.77 2.57
N SER A 287 22.09 -1.86 3.50
CA SER A 287 23.00 -2.09 4.64
C SER A 287 22.28 -2.65 5.86
N THR A 288 23.02 -3.33 6.73
CA THR A 288 22.48 -3.86 8.00
C THR A 288 22.38 -2.79 9.08
N THR A 289 23.07 -1.66 8.92
CA THR A 289 23.02 -0.49 9.81
C THR A 289 23.61 0.76 9.16
N ASN A 290 23.61 1.88 9.89
CA ASN A 290 24.12 3.21 9.50
C ASN A 290 25.33 3.67 10.37
N GLY A 291 25.84 2.83 11.30
CA GLY A 291 26.92 3.20 12.24
C GLY A 291 27.78 2.01 12.72
N PRO A 292 28.92 2.28 13.40
CA PRO A 292 29.91 1.27 13.81
C PRO A 292 29.42 0.25 14.82
N ASP A 293 28.69 0.75 15.81
CA ASP A 293 28.28 -0.01 16.98
C ASP A 293 26.75 -0.06 16.97
N PRO A 294 26.15 -0.80 16.00
CA PRO A 294 24.72 -0.85 15.90
C PRO A 294 24.13 -1.55 17.12
N ALA A 295 23.27 -0.83 17.84
CA ALA A 295 22.44 -1.47 18.85
C ALA A 295 21.40 -2.42 18.22
N PHE A 296 21.07 -2.23 16.92
CA PHE A 296 20.06 -2.98 16.18
C PHE A 296 20.47 -3.13 14.72
N LEU A 297 20.20 -4.31 14.15
CA LEU A 297 20.49 -4.64 12.75
C LEU A 297 19.20 -4.75 11.95
N THR A 298 19.24 -4.22 10.72
CA THR A 298 18.12 -4.24 9.79
C THR A 298 17.70 -5.67 9.48
N THR A 299 16.40 -5.95 9.54
CA THR A 299 15.85 -7.29 9.36
C THR A 299 14.44 -7.29 8.77
N PRO A 300 14.04 -8.29 7.97
CA PRO A 300 14.91 -9.29 7.34
C PRO A 300 15.82 -8.66 6.26
N MET A 301 16.97 -9.29 5.99
CA MET A 301 17.85 -8.99 4.84
C MET A 301 17.63 -10.04 3.72
N PRO A 302 17.90 -9.73 2.44
CA PRO A 302 17.60 -10.63 1.32
C PRO A 302 18.44 -11.91 1.26
N TYR A 303 19.63 -11.93 1.88
CA TYR A 303 20.56 -13.07 1.85
C TYR A 303 20.68 -13.73 3.22
N GLN A 304 20.92 -15.04 3.24
CA GLN A 304 21.15 -15.78 4.48
C GLN A 304 22.54 -15.49 5.06
N ARG A 305 22.66 -15.58 6.38
CA ARG A 305 23.94 -15.52 7.11
C ARG A 305 24.38 -16.93 7.50
N THR A 306 24.97 -17.67 6.55
CA THR A 306 25.44 -19.06 6.78
C THR A 306 26.96 -19.19 6.78
N GLY A 307 27.68 -18.08 6.64
CA GLY A 307 29.13 -18.09 6.53
C GLY A 307 29.84 -18.38 7.86
N PRO A 308 31.02 -19.03 7.84
CA PRO A 308 31.88 -19.09 9.01
C PRO A 308 32.49 -17.71 9.31
N GLY A 309 32.69 -17.44 10.59
CA GLY A 309 33.26 -16.19 11.08
C GLY A 309 32.31 -14.99 10.94
N ASP A 310 32.75 -13.88 11.51
CA ASP A 310 31.91 -12.71 11.68
C ASP A 310 32.08 -11.73 10.49
N ALA A 311 30.97 -11.11 10.11
CA ALA A 311 30.94 -9.88 9.33
C ALA A 311 31.33 -8.69 10.21
N ILE A 312 31.50 -7.52 9.62
CA ILE A 312 31.91 -6.30 10.35
C ILE A 312 30.89 -5.92 11.45
N ASP A 313 29.63 -6.27 11.27
CA ASP A 313 28.56 -6.02 12.24
C ASP A 313 28.48 -7.05 13.38
N GLY A 314 29.40 -8.01 13.44
CA GLY A 314 29.50 -9.01 14.51
C GLY A 314 28.59 -10.24 14.32
N GLU A 315 27.75 -10.25 13.29
CA GLU A 315 26.92 -11.41 12.94
C GLU A 315 27.62 -12.31 11.92
N PRO A 316 27.18 -13.57 11.71
CA PRO A 316 27.79 -14.43 10.69
C PRO A 316 27.75 -13.80 9.30
N ARG A 317 28.78 -14.09 8.49
CA ARG A 317 28.88 -13.59 7.12
C ARG A 317 27.73 -14.08 6.23
N PHE A 318 27.33 -13.24 5.28
CA PHE A 318 26.33 -13.56 4.27
C PHE A 318 26.82 -14.60 3.27
N ASP A 319 25.91 -15.50 2.87
CA ASP A 319 26.01 -16.30 1.64
C ASP A 319 25.08 -15.68 0.60
N LEU A 320 25.66 -14.88 -0.30
CA LEU A 320 24.96 -14.17 -1.37
C LEU A 320 24.36 -15.13 -2.42
N GLY A 321 24.72 -16.41 -2.40
CA GLY A 321 24.12 -17.46 -3.21
C GLY A 321 22.82 -18.02 -2.62
N LYS A 322 22.47 -17.66 -1.38
CA LYS A 322 21.28 -18.18 -0.67
C LYS A 322 20.35 -17.06 -0.22
N PHE A 323 19.13 -17.09 -0.75
CA PHE A 323 18.09 -16.15 -0.36
C PHE A 323 17.49 -16.47 1.01
N ASN A 324 17.25 -15.42 1.80
CA ASN A 324 16.49 -15.50 3.04
C ASN A 324 14.99 -15.41 2.72
N GLN A 325 14.28 -16.54 2.82
CA GLN A 325 12.87 -16.61 2.44
C GLN A 325 11.97 -15.64 3.23
N ALA A 326 12.29 -15.35 4.50
CA ALA A 326 11.53 -14.41 5.33
C ALA A 326 11.49 -12.97 4.76
N TYR A 327 12.52 -12.56 4.02
CA TYR A 327 12.53 -11.26 3.32
C TYR A 327 11.49 -11.22 2.19
N PHE A 328 11.44 -12.29 1.39
CA PHE A 328 10.51 -12.39 0.27
C PHE A 328 9.07 -12.61 0.76
N ASP A 329 8.87 -13.38 1.82
CA ASP A 329 7.56 -13.52 2.46
C ASP A 329 7.06 -12.18 3.00
N ARG A 330 7.95 -11.33 3.55
CA ARG A 330 7.63 -9.97 3.98
C ARG A 330 7.17 -9.09 2.81
N ILE A 331 7.91 -9.07 1.69
CA ILE A 331 7.51 -8.32 0.48
C ILE A 331 6.11 -8.78 0.04
N ARG A 332 5.92 -10.09 -0.12
CA ARG A 332 4.67 -10.67 -0.60
C ARG A 332 3.49 -10.31 0.30
N GLN A 333 3.63 -10.54 1.60
CA GLN A 333 2.54 -10.30 2.55
C GLN A 333 2.16 -8.82 2.59
N ARG A 334 3.14 -7.91 2.57
CA ARG A 334 2.86 -6.47 2.53
C ARG A 334 2.12 -6.07 1.25
N CYS A 335 2.54 -6.56 0.08
CA CYS A 335 1.81 -6.31 -1.17
C CYS A 335 0.37 -6.85 -1.13
N ILE A 336 0.17 -8.06 -0.58
CA ILE A 336 -1.16 -8.65 -0.40
C ILE A 336 -2.02 -7.76 0.50
N ASP A 337 -1.56 -7.44 1.72
CA ASP A 337 -2.32 -6.65 2.70
C ASP A 337 -2.71 -5.26 2.18
N ALA A 338 -1.84 -4.65 1.37
CA ALA A 338 -2.09 -3.39 0.68
C ALA A 338 -3.15 -3.56 -0.43
N ALA A 339 -3.06 -4.63 -1.23
CA ALA A 339 -4.04 -4.94 -2.27
C ALA A 339 -5.45 -5.09 -1.69
N GLU A 340 -5.58 -5.69 -0.51
CA GLU A 340 -6.85 -5.85 0.17
C GLU A 340 -7.54 -4.54 0.55
N ARG A 341 -6.77 -3.45 0.63
CA ARG A 341 -7.23 -2.09 0.91
C ARG A 341 -7.23 -1.19 -0.34
N GLY A 342 -7.02 -1.79 -1.52
CA GLY A 342 -6.86 -1.08 -2.80
C GLY A 342 -5.74 -0.05 -2.77
N ILE A 343 -4.63 -0.40 -2.10
CA ILE A 343 -3.40 0.40 -2.05
C ILE A 343 -2.40 -0.21 -3.04
N TYR A 344 -1.88 0.63 -3.92
CA TYR A 344 -0.81 0.30 -4.86
C TYR A 344 0.55 0.42 -4.19
N VAL A 345 1.48 -0.43 -4.62
CA VAL A 345 2.77 -0.62 -3.97
C VAL A 345 3.87 -0.55 -5.00
N THR A 346 4.79 0.39 -4.84
CA THR A 346 6.08 0.34 -5.55
C THR A 346 7.07 -0.44 -4.70
N VAL A 347 7.60 -1.53 -5.25
CA VAL A 347 8.72 -2.28 -4.66
C VAL A 347 10.02 -1.65 -5.14
N MET A 348 10.75 -1.02 -4.21
CA MET A 348 12.06 -0.45 -4.48
C MET A 348 13.10 -1.57 -4.58
N LEU A 349 13.77 -1.69 -5.73
CA LEU A 349 14.74 -2.75 -5.98
C LEU A 349 16.11 -2.42 -5.40
N PHE A 350 16.58 -1.17 -5.47
CA PHE A 350 17.91 -0.74 -5.00
C PHE A 350 17.88 0.67 -4.39
N GLU A 351 18.93 1.06 -3.67
CA GLU A 351 19.14 2.43 -3.22
C GLU A 351 20.63 2.81 -3.13
N ARG A 352 20.94 4.11 -3.19
CA ARG A 352 22.33 4.63 -3.14
C ARG A 352 22.89 4.82 -1.72
N HIS A 353 22.06 5.14 -0.72
CA HIS A 353 22.51 5.49 0.64
C HIS A 353 23.46 4.44 1.23
N SER A 354 23.22 3.16 1.02
CA SER A 354 24.09 2.07 1.51
C SER A 354 25.36 1.86 0.69
N SER A 355 25.40 2.39 -0.53
CA SER A 355 26.58 2.34 -1.41
C SER A 355 27.50 3.55 -1.26
N PHE A 356 27.22 4.40 -0.26
CA PHE A 356 27.84 5.71 -0.14
C PHE A 356 28.89 5.79 0.97
N ASN A 357 30.02 6.42 0.64
CA ASN A 357 31.07 6.84 1.55
C ASN A 357 31.38 8.32 1.23
N GLN A 358 31.14 9.27 2.13
CA GLN A 358 31.65 10.65 2.00
C GLN A 358 32.16 11.09 3.38
N ARG A 359 33.34 11.70 3.58
CA ARG A 359 34.41 12.18 2.69
C ARG A 359 35.68 12.49 3.56
N SER A 360 36.68 13.15 2.97
CA SER A 360 38.04 13.55 3.43
C SER A 360 38.19 14.31 4.77
N ASP A 361 37.16 14.38 5.60
CA ASP A 361 37.16 14.97 6.96
C ASP A 361 36.59 14.02 8.04
N GLY A 362 36.36 12.74 7.73
CA GLY A 362 36.15 11.67 8.72
C GLY A 362 34.70 11.35 9.11
N GLY A 363 33.69 11.81 8.36
CA GLY A 363 32.28 11.62 8.73
C GLY A 363 31.43 10.77 7.78
N ARG A 364 31.40 9.43 8.01
CA ARG A 364 30.45 8.37 7.55
C ARG A 364 30.95 7.40 6.47
N GLU A 365 31.68 6.38 6.94
CA GLU A 365 32.11 5.17 6.20
C GLU A 365 31.16 3.97 6.41
N TYR A 366 30.16 4.09 7.30
CA TYR A 366 29.53 2.92 7.93
C TYR A 366 28.42 2.19 7.15
N PRO A 367 27.55 2.85 6.35
CA PRO A 367 26.56 2.11 5.57
C PRO A 367 27.21 1.08 4.65
N TRP A 368 28.31 1.46 3.99
CA TRP A 368 29.08 0.55 3.16
C TRP A 368 29.71 -0.59 3.95
N LYS A 369 30.33 -0.30 5.10
CA LYS A 369 30.91 -1.33 5.98
C LYS A 369 29.88 -2.36 6.46
N ALA A 370 28.61 -1.98 6.53
CA ALA A 370 27.50 -2.84 6.92
C ALA A 370 26.77 -3.49 5.73
N HIS A 371 27.22 -3.26 4.49
CA HIS A 371 26.56 -3.80 3.31
C HIS A 371 26.90 -5.29 3.11
N PRO A 372 25.94 -6.16 2.73
CA PRO A 372 26.21 -7.56 2.40
C PRO A 372 27.25 -7.78 1.29
N PHE A 373 27.46 -6.80 0.41
CA PHE A 373 28.39 -6.90 -0.72
C PHE A 373 29.81 -6.47 -0.35
N HIS A 374 30.01 -5.92 0.85
CA HIS A 374 31.35 -5.64 1.35
C HIS A 374 32.13 -6.94 1.47
N LEU A 375 33.39 -6.95 1.01
CA LEU A 375 34.23 -8.14 0.92
C LEU A 375 34.34 -8.91 2.25
N ALA A 376 34.40 -8.19 3.37
CA ALA A 376 34.46 -8.76 4.71
C ALA A 376 33.13 -9.35 5.22
N ASN A 377 32.00 -9.01 4.60
CA ASN A 377 30.67 -9.39 5.08
C ASN A 377 30.08 -10.60 4.37
N ASN A 378 30.71 -11.09 3.30
CA ASN A 378 30.23 -12.25 2.54
C ASN A 378 31.31 -13.32 2.39
N ILE A 379 30.86 -14.56 2.18
CA ILE A 379 31.74 -15.70 1.92
C ILE A 379 32.02 -15.92 0.43
N ASN A 380 31.33 -15.17 -0.43
CA ASN A 380 31.36 -15.37 -1.88
C ASN A 380 32.59 -14.69 -2.51
N GLY A 381 33.37 -13.92 -1.74
CA GLY A 381 34.52 -13.17 -2.25
C GLY A 381 34.10 -12.14 -3.29
N LEU A 382 32.95 -11.49 -3.06
CA LEU A 382 32.47 -10.38 -3.88
C LEU A 382 33.17 -9.09 -3.46
N ASP A 383 33.60 -8.32 -4.46
CA ASP A 383 34.20 -6.99 -4.29
C ASP A 383 33.66 -6.06 -5.38
N PRO A 384 32.69 -5.17 -5.04
CA PRO A 384 32.09 -4.25 -5.98
C PRO A 384 32.91 -2.97 -6.19
N ASP A 385 34.04 -2.80 -5.49
CA ASP A 385 34.98 -1.68 -5.74
C ASP A 385 35.79 -1.99 -7.01
N ILE A 386 35.25 -1.56 -8.16
CA ILE A 386 35.81 -1.88 -9.47
C ILE A 386 37.08 -1.07 -9.72
N ASN A 387 37.17 0.17 -9.25
CA ASN A 387 38.29 1.08 -9.52
C ASN A 387 39.38 1.05 -8.43
N GLY A 388 39.11 0.46 -7.27
CA GLY A 388 40.05 0.31 -6.15
C GLY A 388 40.18 1.56 -5.26
N ASP A 389 39.23 2.48 -5.30
CA ASP A 389 39.28 3.74 -4.55
C ASP A 389 38.70 3.67 -3.13
N GLY A 390 38.18 2.49 -2.72
CA GLY A 390 37.56 2.26 -1.43
C GLY A 390 36.12 2.77 -1.31
N CYS A 391 35.50 3.19 -2.41
CA CYS A 391 34.11 3.62 -2.50
C CYS A 391 33.39 2.80 -3.58
N PRO A 392 32.47 1.89 -3.22
CA PRO A 392 31.85 0.95 -4.16
C PRO A 392 30.73 1.60 -5.01
N ARG A 393 30.96 2.81 -5.52
CA ARG A 393 29.99 3.55 -6.35
C ARG A 393 29.60 2.72 -7.56
N GLU A 394 30.53 1.88 -8.00
CA GLU A 394 30.46 1.03 -9.17
C GLU A 394 29.60 -0.22 -8.97
N MET A 395 29.03 -0.43 -7.77
CA MET A 395 28.07 -1.52 -7.57
C MET A 395 26.85 -1.40 -8.50
N HIS A 396 26.56 -0.20 -8.99
CA HIS A 396 25.51 0.07 -9.97
C HIS A 396 26.08 0.40 -11.36
N TRP A 397 27.18 -0.21 -11.77
CA TRP A 397 27.76 -0.05 -13.11
C TRP A 397 27.66 -1.33 -13.95
N LEU A 398 27.75 -1.17 -15.27
CA LEU A 398 27.90 -2.27 -16.23
C LEU A 398 29.38 -2.52 -16.54
N ALA A 399 29.71 -3.74 -16.94
CA ALA A 399 31.01 -4.06 -17.50
C ALA A 399 31.22 -3.30 -18.82
N ARG A 400 32.44 -2.78 -19.05
CA ARG A 400 32.80 -2.06 -20.28
C ARG A 400 33.98 -2.70 -21.01
N GLU A 401 34.13 -2.32 -22.29
CA GLU A 401 35.23 -2.81 -23.14
C GLU A 401 36.60 -2.31 -22.66
N ASP A 402 36.66 -1.07 -22.17
CA ASP A 402 37.87 -0.41 -21.67
C ASP A 402 38.31 -0.89 -20.28
N TYR A 403 37.48 -1.70 -19.60
CA TYR A 403 37.86 -2.32 -18.33
C TYR A 403 38.95 -3.38 -18.53
N THR A 404 39.78 -3.57 -17.50
CA THR A 404 40.63 -4.76 -17.42
C THR A 404 39.78 -6.03 -17.27
N ASN A 405 40.36 -7.21 -17.54
CA ASN A 405 39.67 -8.49 -17.30
C ASN A 405 39.19 -8.63 -15.84
N GLN A 406 39.97 -8.14 -14.88
CA GLN A 406 39.60 -8.18 -13.46
C GLN A 406 38.40 -7.29 -13.16
N GLN A 407 38.40 -6.06 -13.70
CA GLN A 407 37.29 -5.12 -13.54
C GLN A 407 36.00 -5.62 -14.18
N ARG A 408 36.06 -6.16 -15.40
CA ARG A 408 34.89 -6.81 -16.04
C ARG A 408 34.35 -7.95 -15.18
N HIS A 409 35.24 -8.82 -14.69
CA HIS A 409 34.83 -9.94 -13.86
C HIS A 409 34.13 -9.48 -12.57
N LYS A 410 34.63 -8.42 -11.90
CA LYS A 410 33.95 -7.82 -10.74
C LYS A 410 32.55 -7.32 -11.11
N ALA A 411 32.45 -6.49 -12.16
CA ALA A 411 31.17 -5.92 -12.63
C ALA A 411 30.13 -6.99 -12.99
N GLU A 412 30.53 -8.02 -13.75
CA GLU A 412 29.66 -9.11 -14.17
C GLU A 412 29.15 -9.95 -12.99
N ARG A 413 29.98 -10.15 -11.96
CA ARG A 413 29.59 -10.88 -10.75
C ARG A 413 28.55 -10.11 -9.94
N VAL A 414 28.75 -8.80 -9.74
CA VAL A 414 27.78 -7.94 -9.06
C VAL A 414 26.46 -7.93 -9.82
N LEU A 415 26.51 -7.71 -11.14
CA LEU A 415 25.31 -7.70 -11.99
C LEU A 415 24.57 -9.04 -11.97
N SER A 416 25.29 -10.17 -11.92
CA SER A 416 24.69 -11.50 -11.82
C SER A 416 23.87 -11.69 -10.54
N LEU A 417 24.39 -11.23 -9.40
CA LEU A 417 23.69 -11.28 -8.11
C LEU A 417 22.48 -10.33 -8.09
N GLN A 418 22.64 -9.11 -8.60
CA GLN A 418 21.53 -8.16 -8.74
C GLN A 418 20.41 -8.74 -9.60
N ARG A 419 20.72 -9.34 -10.76
CA ARG A 419 19.74 -10.04 -11.60
C ARG A 419 19.05 -11.19 -10.87
N ALA A 420 19.80 -11.98 -10.11
CA ALA A 420 19.22 -13.08 -9.33
C ALA A 420 18.24 -12.56 -8.27
N TYR A 421 18.61 -11.49 -7.57
CA TYR A 421 17.75 -10.81 -6.60
C TYR A 421 16.47 -10.27 -7.26
N VAL A 422 16.60 -9.52 -8.35
CA VAL A 422 15.46 -8.94 -9.08
C VAL A 422 14.51 -10.03 -9.58
N ARG A 423 15.03 -11.14 -10.16
CA ARG A 423 14.19 -12.28 -10.55
C ARG A 423 13.40 -12.85 -9.37
N LYS A 424 14.06 -13.06 -8.23
CA LYS A 424 13.41 -13.60 -7.03
C LYS A 424 12.34 -12.65 -6.49
N VAL A 425 12.57 -11.33 -6.50
CA VAL A 425 11.54 -10.33 -6.14
C VAL A 425 10.35 -10.41 -7.10
N ILE A 426 10.58 -10.38 -8.41
CA ILE A 426 9.53 -10.49 -9.43
C ILE A 426 8.72 -11.76 -9.23
N ASP A 427 9.36 -12.92 -9.14
CA ASP A 427 8.68 -14.21 -8.96
C ASP A 427 7.86 -14.28 -7.66
N THR A 428 8.25 -13.52 -6.64
CA THR A 428 7.56 -13.44 -5.35
C THR A 428 6.24 -12.67 -5.43
N VAL A 429 6.08 -11.74 -6.37
CA VAL A 429 4.92 -10.84 -6.45
C VAL A 429 4.22 -10.80 -7.80
N ASN A 430 4.70 -11.56 -8.80
CA ASN A 430 4.22 -11.46 -10.18
C ASN A 430 2.70 -11.75 -10.33
N ASP A 431 2.09 -12.50 -9.41
CA ASP A 431 0.65 -12.79 -9.45
C ASP A 431 -0.22 -11.70 -8.81
N LEU A 432 0.35 -10.60 -8.29
CA LEU A 432 -0.39 -9.50 -7.66
C LEU A 432 -0.70 -8.39 -8.68
N ASP A 433 -1.78 -7.62 -8.51
CA ASP A 433 -2.20 -6.58 -9.49
C ASP A 433 -1.72 -5.18 -9.10
N ASN A 434 -1.47 -4.97 -7.81
CA ASN A 434 -1.24 -3.65 -7.22
C ASN A 434 0.24 -3.27 -7.14
N VAL A 435 1.12 -3.93 -7.91
CA VAL A 435 2.58 -3.80 -7.81
C VAL A 435 3.16 -2.96 -8.95
N LEU A 436 4.14 -2.13 -8.62
CA LEU A 436 5.05 -1.44 -9.52
C LEU A 436 6.50 -1.69 -9.06
N PHE A 437 7.48 -1.51 -9.94
CA PHE A 437 8.89 -1.60 -9.59
C PHE A 437 9.58 -0.25 -9.72
N GLU A 438 10.38 0.12 -8.74
CA GLU A 438 11.34 1.23 -8.84
C GLU A 438 12.75 0.64 -8.90
N ILE A 439 13.54 1.04 -9.91
CA ILE A 439 14.90 0.51 -10.06
C ILE A 439 15.78 0.91 -8.88
N CYS A 440 16.04 2.20 -8.67
CA CYS A 440 16.96 2.63 -7.63
C CYS A 440 16.58 3.98 -7.04
N ASN A 441 16.33 4.02 -5.74
CA ASN A 441 16.10 5.28 -5.06
C ASN A 441 17.38 6.10 -4.95
N GLU A 442 17.35 7.32 -5.50
CA GLU A 442 18.43 8.29 -5.41
C GLU A 442 19.77 7.74 -5.90
N ALA A 443 19.80 6.99 -7.01
CA ALA A 443 21.01 6.45 -7.65
C ALA A 443 22.16 7.48 -7.81
N MET A 444 23.39 7.04 -8.07
CA MET A 444 24.48 7.99 -8.31
C MET A 444 24.21 8.90 -9.52
N PRO A 445 24.53 10.21 -9.44
CA PRO A 445 24.29 11.16 -10.53
C PRO A 445 25.40 11.09 -11.59
N ASP A 446 25.61 9.91 -12.17
CA ASP A 446 26.62 9.67 -13.19
C ASP A 446 26.07 8.79 -14.33
N ARG A 447 26.61 8.99 -15.53
CA ARG A 447 26.14 8.32 -16.74
C ARG A 447 26.25 6.79 -16.68
N MET A 448 27.24 6.26 -15.96
CA MET A 448 27.44 4.81 -15.88
C MET A 448 26.35 4.15 -15.04
N THR A 449 25.93 4.83 -13.98
CA THR A 449 24.77 4.43 -13.18
C THR A 449 23.46 4.57 -13.95
N ASP A 450 23.31 5.60 -14.78
CA ASP A 450 22.12 5.74 -15.64
C ASP A 450 22.04 4.63 -16.71
N ASP A 451 23.17 4.25 -17.32
CA ASP A 451 23.24 3.12 -18.25
C ASP A 451 22.83 1.81 -17.56
N TRP A 452 23.27 1.59 -16.31
CA TRP A 452 22.83 0.46 -15.49
C TRP A 452 21.34 0.52 -15.16
N GLN A 453 20.79 1.69 -14.83
CA GLN A 453 19.35 1.83 -14.57
C GLN A 453 18.52 1.51 -15.81
N ARG A 454 18.92 2.02 -16.99
CA ARG A 454 18.30 1.68 -18.28
C ARG A 454 18.34 0.18 -18.54
N TYR A 455 19.51 -0.44 -18.33
CA TYR A 455 19.65 -1.89 -18.43
C TYR A 455 18.72 -2.65 -17.47
N MET A 456 18.59 -2.19 -16.22
CA MET A 456 17.71 -2.84 -15.24
C MET A 456 16.23 -2.69 -15.58
N VAL A 457 15.81 -1.54 -16.12
CA VAL A 457 14.45 -1.36 -16.67
C VAL A 457 14.18 -2.41 -17.75
N ASP A 458 15.10 -2.53 -18.72
CA ASP A 458 14.96 -3.48 -19.82
C ASP A 458 15.00 -4.93 -19.32
N PHE A 459 15.83 -5.23 -18.33
CA PHE A 459 15.92 -6.55 -17.71
C PHE A 459 14.62 -6.96 -17.01
N VAL A 460 14.02 -6.07 -16.21
CA VAL A 460 12.74 -6.34 -15.52
C VAL A 460 11.65 -6.62 -16.57
N LYS A 461 11.51 -5.76 -17.58
CA LYS A 461 10.53 -5.91 -18.66
C LYS A 461 10.73 -7.20 -19.44
N ALA A 462 11.97 -7.53 -19.81
CA ALA A 462 12.31 -8.76 -20.51
C ALA A 462 11.98 -9.99 -19.67
N TYR A 463 12.29 -9.98 -18.37
CA TYR A 463 11.98 -11.12 -17.50
C TYR A 463 10.47 -11.33 -17.33
N GLU A 464 9.71 -10.26 -17.10
CA GLU A 464 8.24 -10.33 -16.97
C GLU A 464 7.50 -10.62 -18.29
N SER A 465 8.11 -10.39 -19.45
CA SER A 465 7.49 -10.72 -20.75
C SER A 465 7.11 -12.21 -20.90
N SER A 466 7.78 -13.08 -20.13
CA SER A 466 7.51 -14.53 -20.09
C SER A 466 6.56 -14.96 -18.96
N LYS A 467 6.06 -14.00 -18.17
CA LYS A 467 5.27 -14.23 -16.94
C LYS A 467 3.80 -13.88 -17.15
N ALA A 468 2.97 -14.21 -16.16
CA ALA A 468 1.52 -14.00 -16.25
C ALA A 468 1.14 -12.52 -16.24
N LYS A 469 1.91 -11.69 -15.53
CA LYS A 469 1.69 -10.25 -15.42
C LYS A 469 2.96 -9.48 -15.76
N GLN A 470 2.76 -8.27 -16.27
CA GLN A 470 3.82 -7.31 -16.58
C GLN A 470 3.51 -6.02 -15.82
N HIS A 471 4.35 -5.69 -14.85
CA HIS A 471 4.19 -4.52 -13.99
C HIS A 471 4.94 -3.32 -14.56
N MET A 472 4.47 -2.13 -14.20
CA MET A 472 5.13 -0.88 -14.59
C MET A 472 6.46 -0.72 -13.86
N VAL A 473 7.48 -0.24 -14.58
CA VAL A 473 8.85 -0.07 -14.08
C VAL A 473 9.25 1.40 -14.10
N GLY A 474 9.84 1.88 -13.01
CA GLY A 474 10.18 3.27 -12.78
C GLY A 474 11.67 3.53 -12.72
N PHE A 475 12.08 4.67 -13.27
CA PHE A 475 13.42 5.23 -13.15
C PHE A 475 13.31 6.56 -12.37
N THR A 476 13.85 6.59 -11.16
CA THR A 476 13.76 7.73 -10.24
C THR A 476 15.06 8.52 -10.17
N GLY A 477 14.95 9.79 -9.75
CA GLY A 477 16.03 10.76 -9.87
C GLY A 477 17.19 10.51 -8.90
N PRO A 478 18.44 10.83 -9.31
CA PRO A 478 19.66 10.40 -8.61
C PRO A 478 19.94 11.24 -7.36
N GLY A 479 20.68 10.73 -6.37
CA GLY A 479 21.02 11.37 -5.09
C GLY A 479 21.96 12.60 -5.21
N ARG A 480 22.12 13.40 -4.13
CA ARG A 480 22.88 14.69 -4.18
C ARG A 480 24.34 14.35 -3.86
N GLU A 481 25.29 14.92 -4.61
CA GLU A 481 26.70 14.99 -4.24
C GLU A 481 26.95 16.40 -3.67
N ARG A 482 27.69 16.54 -2.57
CA ARG A 482 28.20 17.87 -2.16
C ARG A 482 29.31 18.29 -3.14
N ASN A 483 29.11 19.44 -3.78
CA ASN A 483 30.13 20.27 -4.46
C ASN A 483 30.70 19.78 -5.81
N GLU A 484 29.97 19.01 -6.63
CA GLU A 484 30.41 18.67 -8.00
C GLU A 484 29.36 19.07 -9.04
N ASP A 485 29.83 19.89 -10.00
CA ASP A 485 29.31 20.39 -11.30
C ASP A 485 27.80 20.67 -11.52
N PRO A 486 27.45 21.60 -12.45
CA PRO A 486 26.06 21.81 -12.84
C PRO A 486 25.52 20.53 -13.49
N TRP A 487 24.43 20.08 -12.89
CA TRP A 487 23.67 18.87 -13.19
C TRP A 487 23.55 18.58 -14.71
N PRO A 488 23.89 17.38 -15.21
CA PRO A 488 23.53 16.99 -16.57
C PRO A 488 21.99 16.89 -16.70
N ASP A 489 21.49 17.29 -17.86
CA ASP A 489 20.06 17.44 -18.14
C ASP A 489 19.22 16.19 -17.77
N PHE A 490 18.04 16.44 -17.20
CA PHE A 490 17.04 15.45 -16.78
C PHE A 490 16.54 14.50 -17.88
N GLU A 491 17.03 14.62 -19.12
CA GLU A 491 16.50 13.91 -20.29
C GLU A 491 16.70 12.39 -20.22
N ASP A 492 17.68 11.89 -19.46
CA ASP A 492 18.02 10.47 -19.46
C ASP A 492 16.92 9.57 -18.87
N GLN A 493 16.22 10.03 -17.83
CA GLN A 493 15.07 9.32 -17.27
C GLN A 493 13.90 9.26 -18.26
N PHE A 494 13.58 10.38 -18.90
CA PHE A 494 12.47 10.50 -19.84
C PHE A 494 12.72 9.74 -21.15
N ALA A 495 13.98 9.65 -21.58
CA ALA A 495 14.42 8.91 -22.77
C ALA A 495 14.60 7.41 -22.54
N SER A 496 14.34 6.90 -21.33
CA SER A 496 14.44 5.46 -21.03
C SER A 496 13.15 4.70 -21.38
N ASN A 497 13.22 3.36 -21.35
CA ASN A 497 12.05 2.50 -21.51
C ASN A 497 11.17 2.42 -20.24
N ALA A 498 11.46 3.20 -19.19
CA ALA A 498 10.66 3.22 -17.97
C ALA A 498 9.24 3.71 -18.23
N ASP A 499 8.25 3.17 -17.53
CA ASP A 499 6.84 3.55 -17.69
C ASP A 499 6.52 4.83 -16.91
N PHE A 500 7.24 5.04 -15.81
CA PHE A 500 7.14 6.24 -14.99
C PHE A 500 8.50 6.75 -14.54
N VAL A 501 8.55 8.03 -14.20
CA VAL A 501 9.75 8.70 -13.70
C VAL A 501 9.45 9.48 -12.42
N SER A 502 10.48 9.73 -11.62
CA SER A 502 10.40 10.59 -10.44
C SER A 502 11.54 11.62 -10.46
N PRO A 503 11.32 12.80 -11.05
CA PRO A 503 12.38 13.74 -11.34
C PRO A 503 12.94 14.38 -10.08
N ARG A 504 14.18 14.84 -10.19
CA ARG A 504 14.89 15.49 -9.09
C ARG A 504 15.33 16.90 -9.42
N ASP A 505 14.37 17.77 -9.68
CA ASP A 505 14.62 19.19 -9.90
C ASP A 505 13.94 19.99 -8.80
N ALA A 506 14.68 20.20 -7.70
CA ALA A 506 14.17 20.88 -6.52
C ALA A 506 13.74 22.32 -6.81
N ASP A 507 14.36 22.99 -7.79
CA ASP A 507 14.07 24.39 -8.07
C ASP A 507 12.79 24.51 -8.90
N ARG A 508 12.63 23.65 -9.92
CA ARG A 508 11.45 23.65 -10.80
C ARG A 508 10.27 22.93 -10.16
N TYR A 509 10.42 21.66 -9.79
CA TYR A 509 9.30 20.81 -9.34
C TYR A 509 8.79 21.12 -7.93
N ARG A 510 9.56 21.84 -7.10
CA ARG A 510 9.06 22.30 -5.80
C ARG A 510 8.26 23.60 -5.90
N ALA A 511 8.77 24.58 -6.65
CA ALA A 511 8.20 25.92 -6.67
C ALA A 511 7.05 26.05 -7.69
N ASN A 512 7.26 25.55 -8.90
CA ASN A 512 6.32 25.62 -10.02
C ASN A 512 6.48 24.37 -10.92
N PRO A 513 5.89 23.23 -10.51
CA PRO A 513 6.02 21.99 -11.25
C PRO A 513 5.62 22.17 -12.73
N PRO A 514 6.39 21.60 -13.68
CA PRO A 514 6.03 21.60 -15.09
C PRO A 514 4.72 20.87 -15.32
N ALA A 515 3.94 21.31 -16.32
CA ALA A 515 2.82 20.53 -16.80
C ALA A 515 3.34 19.26 -17.47
N ALA A 516 2.85 18.09 -17.06
CA ALA A 516 3.21 16.83 -17.69
C ALA A 516 2.78 16.83 -19.17
N SER A 517 3.65 16.36 -20.06
CA SER A 517 3.34 16.16 -21.49
C SER A 517 2.41 14.96 -21.73
N GLY A 518 2.44 13.98 -20.81
CA GLY A 518 1.76 12.70 -20.95
C GLY A 518 2.57 11.65 -21.70
N GLU A 519 3.82 11.94 -22.04
CA GLU A 519 4.75 10.96 -22.64
C GLU A 519 5.23 9.93 -21.62
N LYS A 520 5.34 10.34 -20.34
CA LYS A 520 5.63 9.49 -19.19
C LYS A 520 4.71 9.89 -18.03
N ILE A 521 4.39 8.91 -17.19
CA ILE A 521 3.77 9.18 -15.89
C ILE A 521 4.85 9.75 -14.97
N ILE A 522 4.52 10.83 -14.25
CA ILE A 522 5.49 11.52 -13.40
C ILE A 522 5.02 11.47 -11.95
N PHE A 523 5.81 10.81 -11.11
CA PHE A 523 5.69 10.91 -9.66
C PHE A 523 6.42 12.16 -9.17
N ALA A 524 5.68 13.09 -8.58
CA ALA A 524 6.26 14.21 -7.87
C ALA A 524 6.55 13.76 -6.44
N ASP A 525 7.66 13.05 -6.24
CA ASP A 525 8.04 12.55 -4.93
C ASP A 525 8.95 13.55 -4.20
N SER A 526 8.48 13.98 -3.03
CA SER A 526 9.21 14.93 -2.20
C SER A 526 10.53 14.38 -1.66
N ASP A 527 10.76 13.06 -1.62
CA ASP A 527 12.07 12.49 -1.26
C ASP A 527 13.18 12.97 -2.21
N HIS A 528 12.93 12.92 -3.52
CA HIS A 528 13.90 13.43 -4.49
C HIS A 528 13.84 14.97 -4.56
N ILE A 529 12.64 15.53 -4.67
CA ILE A 529 12.45 16.97 -4.98
C ILE A 529 12.83 17.85 -3.80
N ALA A 530 12.27 17.59 -2.61
CA ALA A 530 12.40 18.48 -1.46
C ALA A 530 12.04 17.79 -0.14
N PRO A 531 12.94 16.92 0.40
CA PRO A 531 12.69 16.19 1.63
C PRO A 531 12.19 17.11 2.73
N TYR A 532 11.05 16.76 3.33
CA TYR A 532 10.44 17.50 4.44
C TYR A 532 10.20 19.00 4.18
N ARG A 533 10.21 19.46 2.92
CA ARG A 533 10.11 20.87 2.51
C ARG A 533 8.97 21.10 1.49
N ARG A 534 7.92 20.31 1.65
CA ARG A 534 6.66 20.27 0.90
C ARG A 534 5.47 20.74 1.75
N ASP A 535 4.45 21.30 1.11
CA ASP A 535 3.22 21.80 1.74
C ASP A 535 1.95 21.43 0.94
N ASP A 536 0.79 21.82 1.45
CA ASP A 536 -0.52 21.62 0.82
C ASP A 536 -0.62 22.28 -0.57
N VAL A 537 0.00 23.44 -0.74
CA VAL A 537 0.00 24.18 -2.00
C VAL A 537 0.77 23.42 -3.08
N TRP A 538 1.94 22.87 -2.75
CA TRP A 538 2.74 22.06 -3.68
C TRP A 538 1.99 20.80 -4.16
N VAL A 539 1.23 20.14 -3.28
CA VAL A 539 0.40 18.99 -3.66
C VAL A 539 -0.58 19.36 -4.76
N TRP A 540 -1.32 20.46 -4.59
CA TRP A 540 -2.30 20.91 -5.57
C TRP A 540 -1.68 21.45 -6.85
N LYS A 541 -0.54 22.15 -6.77
CA LYS A 541 0.23 22.52 -7.96
C LYS A 541 0.62 21.27 -8.76
N SER A 542 1.12 20.23 -8.09
CA SER A 542 1.56 19.00 -8.75
C SER A 542 0.37 18.26 -9.39
N PHE A 543 -0.74 18.10 -8.67
CA PHE A 543 -1.93 17.44 -9.20
C PHE A 543 -2.51 18.17 -10.41
N THR A 544 -2.67 19.50 -10.33
CA THR A 544 -3.20 20.30 -11.44
C THR A 544 -2.26 20.41 -12.65
N ARG A 545 -1.02 19.92 -12.52
CA ARG A 545 -0.03 19.77 -13.58
C ARG A 545 0.01 18.35 -14.16
N GLY A 546 -0.88 17.46 -13.72
CA GLY A 546 -0.95 16.07 -14.18
C GLY A 546 0.14 15.18 -13.58
N LEU A 547 0.64 15.51 -12.39
CA LEU A 547 1.64 14.73 -11.66
C LEU A 547 1.00 13.90 -10.54
N HIS A 548 1.71 12.87 -10.09
CA HIS A 548 1.33 11.99 -8.98
C HIS A 548 2.11 12.39 -7.70
N PRO A 549 1.58 13.30 -6.85
CA PRO A 549 2.32 13.79 -5.69
C PRO A 549 2.45 12.73 -4.59
N GLN A 550 3.66 12.62 -4.02
CA GLN A 550 4.00 11.73 -2.92
C GLN A 550 4.82 12.46 -1.86
N ALA A 551 4.57 12.17 -0.59
CA ALA A 551 5.20 12.88 0.51
C ALA A 551 6.04 11.95 1.41
N LEU A 552 7.32 12.29 1.57
CA LEU A 552 8.17 11.77 2.63
C LEU A 552 7.71 12.39 3.95
N GLU A 553 7.51 11.54 4.95
CA GLU A 553 7.16 11.91 6.31
C GLU A 553 8.19 11.35 7.30
N GLY A 554 8.19 11.90 8.51
CA GLY A 554 9.07 11.41 9.57
C GLY A 554 8.74 9.98 9.97
N TYR A 555 9.70 9.27 10.54
CA TYR A 555 9.43 7.98 11.17
C TYR A 555 8.41 8.18 12.32
N ASP A 556 7.51 7.20 12.45
CA ASP A 556 6.44 7.12 13.45
C ASP A 556 5.20 8.02 13.24
N VAL A 557 4.71 8.15 12.01
CA VAL A 557 3.50 8.94 11.67
C VAL A 557 2.22 8.61 12.43
N ILE A 558 2.16 7.41 13.01
CA ILE A 558 1.04 6.95 13.81
C ILE A 558 1.21 7.25 15.30
N ALA A 559 2.39 7.72 15.75
CA ALA A 559 2.61 8.11 17.13
C ALA A 559 2.02 9.48 17.48
N PRO A 560 1.76 9.75 18.77
CA PRO A 560 1.17 11.03 19.20
C PRO A 560 2.05 12.26 18.92
N ASN A 561 3.39 12.12 18.88
CA ASN A 561 4.35 13.23 18.68
C ASN A 561 5.62 12.76 17.93
N PRO A 562 5.53 12.55 16.61
CA PRO A 562 6.65 12.01 15.86
C PRO A 562 7.79 13.02 15.65
N PRO A 563 9.06 12.61 15.85
CA PRO A 563 10.21 13.50 16.01
C PRO A 563 10.64 14.29 14.75
N LYS A 564 10.06 14.00 13.58
CA LYS A 564 10.38 14.68 12.31
C LYS A 564 9.16 15.22 11.55
N ILE A 565 8.00 15.28 12.21
CA ILE A 565 6.77 15.78 11.61
C ILE A 565 6.54 17.21 12.03
N HIS A 566 6.21 18.05 11.05
CA HIS A 566 5.62 19.35 11.33
C HIS A 566 4.10 19.15 11.45
N PRO A 567 3.52 19.13 12.67
CA PRO A 567 2.17 18.59 12.91
C PRO A 567 1.07 19.27 12.08
N VAL A 568 1.18 20.59 11.88
CA VAL A 568 0.21 21.35 11.06
C VAL A 568 0.40 21.09 9.57
N ARG A 569 1.60 21.35 9.04
CA ARG A 569 1.93 21.20 7.61
C ARG A 569 1.69 19.78 7.10
N ASP A 570 2.14 18.77 7.83
CA ASP A 570 2.07 17.38 7.35
C ASP A 570 0.62 16.86 7.37
N LYS A 571 -0.18 17.30 8.35
CA LYS A 571 -1.64 17.10 8.32
C LYS A 571 -2.27 17.70 7.07
N LEU A 572 -1.90 18.94 6.70
CA LEU A 572 -2.43 19.62 5.52
C LEU A 572 -1.98 18.97 4.21
N VAL A 573 -0.75 18.44 4.16
CA VAL A 573 -0.23 17.66 3.03
C VAL A 573 -1.07 16.38 2.85
N ARG A 574 -1.25 15.58 3.90
CA ARG A 574 -2.07 14.35 3.83
C ARG A 574 -3.51 14.64 3.42
N GLN A 575 -4.13 15.67 4.00
CA GLN A 575 -5.47 16.10 3.62
C GLN A 575 -5.52 16.49 2.13
N SER A 576 -4.54 17.24 1.63
CA SER A 576 -4.50 17.66 0.22
C SER A 576 -4.30 16.49 -0.73
N LEU A 577 -3.45 15.51 -0.38
CA LEU A 577 -3.28 14.28 -1.16
C LEU A 577 -4.61 13.52 -1.26
N GLY A 578 -5.28 13.30 -0.14
CA GLY A 578 -6.59 12.63 -0.10
C GLY A 578 -7.69 13.38 -0.87
N LEU A 579 -7.71 14.71 -0.81
CA LEU A 579 -8.64 15.55 -1.58
C LEU A 579 -8.32 15.53 -3.09
N CYS A 580 -7.05 15.46 -3.48
CA CYS A 580 -6.68 15.28 -4.88
C CYS A 580 -7.18 13.93 -5.41
N LEU A 581 -7.07 12.85 -4.63
CA LEU A 581 -7.61 11.54 -5.02
C LEU A 581 -9.15 11.55 -5.09
N ASP A 582 -9.82 12.23 -4.17
CA ASP A 582 -11.27 12.42 -4.21
C ASP A 582 -11.70 13.13 -5.50
N TYR A 583 -11.04 14.24 -5.86
CA TYR A 583 -11.31 14.92 -7.14
C TYR A 583 -10.99 14.08 -8.36
N ALA A 584 -9.84 13.39 -8.37
CA ALA A 584 -9.46 12.48 -9.45
C ALA A 584 -10.52 11.41 -9.75
N ASN A 585 -11.29 10.98 -8.73
CA ASN A 585 -12.38 10.02 -8.90
C ASN A 585 -13.74 10.65 -9.29
N ARG A 586 -13.89 11.97 -9.17
CA ARG A 586 -15.16 12.69 -9.44
C ARG A 586 -15.20 13.37 -10.81
N VAL A 587 -14.06 13.84 -11.28
CA VAL A 587 -13.93 14.51 -12.58
C VAL A 587 -13.68 13.47 -13.68
N ASP A 588 -13.95 13.84 -14.94
CA ASP A 588 -13.54 13.05 -16.09
C ASP A 588 -12.02 13.17 -16.33
N LEU A 589 -11.24 12.59 -15.41
CA LEU A 589 -9.78 12.70 -15.41
C LEU A 589 -9.16 12.15 -16.70
N ALA A 590 -9.80 11.15 -17.31
CA ALA A 590 -9.40 10.57 -18.59
C ALA A 590 -9.41 11.61 -19.74
N SER A 591 -10.29 12.59 -19.70
CA SER A 591 -10.38 13.64 -20.73
C SER A 591 -9.70 14.96 -20.32
N MET A 592 -9.19 15.05 -19.09
CA MET A 592 -8.60 16.29 -18.57
C MET A 592 -7.09 16.35 -18.78
N THR A 593 -6.61 17.49 -19.27
CA THR A 593 -5.18 17.78 -19.41
C THR A 593 -4.82 19.08 -18.70
N PRO A 594 -3.54 19.31 -18.34
CA PRO A 594 -3.08 20.59 -17.83
C PRO A 594 -3.29 21.72 -18.86
N GLN A 595 -4.03 22.77 -18.48
CA GLN A 595 -4.42 23.89 -19.34
C GLN A 595 -3.98 25.23 -18.74
N ASN A 596 -2.67 25.49 -18.77
CA ASN A 596 -2.04 26.61 -18.06
C ASN A 596 -2.55 27.99 -18.51
N ASN A 597 -2.95 28.14 -19.76
CA ASN A 597 -3.34 29.44 -20.32
C ASN A 597 -4.84 29.74 -20.16
N VAL A 598 -5.62 28.78 -19.65
CA VAL A 598 -7.07 28.92 -19.46
C VAL A 598 -7.41 29.73 -18.21
N THR A 599 -6.47 29.94 -17.30
CA THR A 599 -6.69 30.73 -16.08
C THR A 599 -5.47 31.55 -15.72
N SER A 600 -5.67 32.73 -15.12
CA SER A 600 -4.57 33.58 -14.65
C SER A 600 -3.75 32.96 -13.50
N THR A 601 -4.22 31.88 -12.88
CA THR A 601 -3.44 31.14 -11.87
C THR A 601 -2.40 30.21 -12.49
N ALA A 602 -2.53 29.86 -13.76
CA ALA A 602 -1.77 28.86 -14.49
C ALA A 602 -1.90 27.39 -14.02
N TYR A 603 -2.77 27.09 -13.05
CA TYR A 603 -2.97 25.74 -12.49
C TYR A 603 -4.40 25.26 -12.78
N CYS A 604 -4.56 24.46 -13.83
CA CYS A 604 -5.86 23.97 -14.27
C CYS A 604 -5.72 22.59 -14.92
N LEU A 605 -6.48 21.61 -14.46
CA LEU A 605 -6.84 20.44 -15.26
C LEU A 605 -8.17 20.76 -15.95
N ALA A 606 -8.28 20.55 -17.25
CA ALA A 606 -9.54 20.77 -17.97
C ALA A 606 -9.73 19.84 -19.15
N ASN A 607 -11.00 19.54 -19.40
CA ASN A 607 -11.54 19.13 -20.70
C ASN A 607 -12.25 20.38 -21.27
N PRO A 608 -11.54 21.21 -22.06
CA PRO A 608 -12.05 22.51 -22.47
C PRO A 608 -13.41 22.41 -23.15
N GLY A 609 -14.37 23.18 -22.65
CA GLY A 609 -15.75 23.20 -23.11
C GLY A 609 -16.73 22.47 -22.17
N SER A 610 -16.23 21.58 -21.32
CA SER A 610 -17.07 20.68 -20.52
C SER A 610 -16.80 20.75 -19.02
N GLU A 611 -15.53 20.67 -18.60
CA GLU A 611 -15.17 20.51 -17.20
C GLU A 611 -13.79 21.10 -16.90
N TYR A 612 -13.67 21.82 -15.79
CA TYR A 612 -12.47 22.54 -15.38
C TYR A 612 -12.26 22.38 -13.88
N LEU A 613 -11.03 22.08 -13.48
CA LEU A 613 -10.58 22.04 -12.09
C LEU A 613 -9.39 22.98 -11.94
N VAL A 614 -9.66 24.17 -11.38
CA VAL A 614 -8.67 25.24 -11.25
C VAL A 614 -8.19 25.33 -9.82
N PHE A 615 -6.88 25.42 -9.63
CA PHE A 615 -6.27 25.73 -8.34
C PHE A 615 -5.85 27.19 -8.28
N ALA A 616 -6.22 27.87 -7.19
CA ALA A 616 -5.83 29.23 -6.84
C ALA A 616 -4.93 29.19 -5.60
N PRO A 617 -3.58 29.21 -5.77
CA PRO A 617 -2.63 28.97 -4.69
C PRO A 617 -2.73 29.94 -3.50
N VAL A 618 -3.20 31.17 -3.75
CA VAL A 618 -3.35 32.22 -2.73
C VAL A 618 -4.83 32.51 -2.40
N GLY A 619 -5.76 31.92 -3.15
CA GLY A 619 -7.18 32.29 -3.13
C GLY A 619 -7.45 33.61 -3.85
N GLY A 620 -8.43 34.37 -3.35
CA GLY A 620 -8.76 35.69 -3.89
C GLY A 620 -9.44 35.65 -5.26
N SER A 621 -9.21 36.69 -6.06
CA SER A 621 -9.79 36.81 -7.41
C SER A 621 -8.80 36.35 -8.50
N PHE A 622 -9.31 35.70 -9.53
CA PHE A 622 -8.56 35.30 -10.73
C PHE A 622 -9.49 35.21 -11.93
N THR A 623 -8.93 35.14 -13.13
CA THR A 623 -9.71 35.00 -14.37
C THR A 623 -9.64 33.57 -14.91
N ILE A 624 -10.70 33.17 -15.60
CA ILE A 624 -10.79 31.92 -16.35
C ILE A 624 -11.41 32.16 -17.72
N ASP A 625 -10.85 31.58 -18.77
CA ASP A 625 -11.40 31.59 -20.12
C ASP A 625 -12.36 30.40 -20.32
N LEU A 626 -13.66 30.69 -20.35
CA LEU A 626 -14.71 29.71 -20.66
C LEU A 626 -15.26 29.88 -22.08
N SER A 627 -14.54 30.55 -22.98
CA SER A 627 -14.96 30.79 -24.37
C SER A 627 -15.29 29.50 -25.14
N LYS A 628 -14.62 28.40 -24.83
CA LYS A 628 -14.88 27.07 -25.42
C LYS A 628 -16.10 26.36 -24.83
N ALA A 629 -16.59 26.79 -23.67
CA ALA A 629 -17.76 26.21 -23.04
C ALA A 629 -19.06 26.80 -23.60
N THR A 630 -20.13 26.02 -23.58
CA THR A 630 -21.46 26.47 -24.02
C THR A 630 -22.51 26.12 -22.96
N GLY A 631 -23.53 26.95 -22.84
CA GLY A 631 -24.61 26.76 -21.88
C GLY A 631 -24.23 27.11 -20.44
N ALA A 632 -25.06 26.68 -19.49
CA ALA A 632 -24.87 26.93 -18.07
C ALA A 632 -23.78 26.04 -17.49
N MET A 633 -22.99 26.58 -16.56
CA MET A 633 -21.92 25.89 -15.85
C MET A 633 -22.20 25.96 -14.34
N THR A 634 -22.09 24.82 -13.67
CA THR A 634 -22.13 24.68 -12.21
C THR A 634 -20.75 25.03 -11.63
N VAL A 635 -20.73 25.55 -10.41
CA VAL A 635 -19.50 25.99 -9.73
C VAL A 635 -19.50 25.47 -8.29
N GLN A 636 -18.42 24.78 -7.90
CA GLN A 636 -18.17 24.36 -6.53
C GLN A 636 -16.74 24.71 -6.12
N TRP A 637 -16.60 25.35 -4.96
CA TRP A 637 -15.32 25.70 -4.36
C TRP A 637 -14.95 24.72 -3.27
N LEU A 638 -13.66 24.38 -3.16
CA LEU A 638 -13.07 23.66 -2.05
C LEU A 638 -12.04 24.58 -1.35
N ASN A 639 -12.19 24.74 -0.04
CA ASN A 639 -11.12 25.26 0.80
C ASN A 639 -10.20 24.10 1.19
N ILE A 640 -8.99 24.05 0.62
CA ILE A 640 -8.11 22.89 0.77
C ILE A 640 -7.61 22.70 2.21
N ARG A 641 -7.60 23.76 3.02
CA ARG A 641 -7.11 23.72 4.41
C ARG A 641 -8.17 23.27 5.40
N THR A 642 -9.44 23.60 5.14
CA THR A 642 -10.56 23.17 5.99
C THR A 642 -11.26 21.91 5.47
N GLY A 643 -11.03 21.54 4.21
CA GLY A 643 -11.73 20.44 3.53
C GLY A 643 -13.20 20.74 3.21
N LYS A 644 -13.65 21.99 3.38
CA LYS A 644 -15.06 22.38 3.21
C LYS A 644 -15.36 22.79 1.78
N TYR A 645 -16.49 22.29 1.28
CA TYR A 645 -17.06 22.65 0.00
C TYR A 645 -18.02 23.85 0.14
N HIS A 646 -18.04 24.73 -0.86
CA HIS A 646 -18.93 25.89 -0.95
C HIS A 646 -19.49 26.00 -2.36
N ASN A 647 -20.80 26.18 -2.50
CA ASN A 647 -21.40 26.39 -3.82
C ASN A 647 -21.07 27.80 -4.33
N GLY A 648 -20.73 27.91 -5.62
CA GLY A 648 -20.58 29.17 -6.32
C GLY A 648 -21.85 29.54 -7.09
N ALA A 649 -21.93 30.80 -7.52
CA ALA A 649 -22.95 31.20 -8.49
C ALA A 649 -22.72 30.48 -9.83
N ALA A 650 -23.80 30.09 -10.51
CA ALA A 650 -23.71 29.51 -11.84
C ALA A 650 -23.09 30.51 -12.83
N LEU A 651 -22.31 29.98 -13.77
CA LEU A 651 -21.69 30.75 -14.85
C LEU A 651 -22.32 30.40 -16.19
N ALA A 652 -22.08 31.22 -17.19
CA ALA A 652 -22.37 30.89 -18.58
C ALA A 652 -21.05 30.69 -19.33
N GLY A 653 -20.99 29.64 -20.17
CA GLY A 653 -19.91 29.50 -21.14
C GLY A 653 -19.91 30.60 -22.21
N GLY A 654 -18.84 30.65 -23.00
CA GLY A 654 -18.73 31.53 -24.18
C GLY A 654 -17.93 32.81 -23.94
N LYS A 655 -17.43 33.05 -22.74
CA LYS A 655 -16.60 34.24 -22.42
C LYS A 655 -15.63 33.97 -21.27
N SER A 656 -14.70 34.90 -21.07
CA SER A 656 -13.87 34.93 -19.86
C SER A 656 -14.67 35.44 -18.66
N GLU A 657 -14.44 34.83 -17.50
CA GLU A 657 -15.08 35.18 -16.24
C GLU A 657 -14.04 35.56 -15.18
N SER A 658 -14.42 36.49 -14.30
CA SER A 658 -13.66 36.82 -13.10
C SER A 658 -14.30 36.11 -11.91
N LEU A 659 -13.53 35.22 -11.26
CA LEU A 659 -13.98 34.45 -10.12
C LEU A 659 -13.31 34.95 -8.84
N LYS A 660 -14.01 34.82 -7.71
CA LYS A 660 -13.48 35.14 -6.38
C LYS A 660 -13.87 34.03 -5.41
N ALA A 661 -12.87 33.46 -4.72
CA ALA A 661 -13.13 32.46 -3.68
C ALA A 661 -14.00 33.06 -2.57
N PRO A 662 -15.02 32.32 -2.06
CA PRO A 662 -15.93 32.81 -1.01
C PRO A 662 -15.30 32.79 0.40
N PHE A 663 -14.01 32.49 0.51
CA PHE A 663 -13.24 32.38 1.75
C PHE A 663 -11.78 32.83 1.50
N SER A 664 -11.02 33.02 2.59
CA SER A 664 -9.60 33.34 2.52
C SER A 664 -8.73 32.09 2.39
N GLY A 665 -7.57 32.25 1.75
CA GLY A 665 -6.57 31.20 1.59
C GLY A 665 -6.70 30.38 0.31
N PRO A 666 -5.83 29.38 0.11
CA PRO A 666 -5.77 28.59 -1.12
C PRO A 666 -7.09 27.87 -1.40
N ALA A 667 -7.51 27.90 -2.66
CA ALA A 667 -8.81 27.41 -3.07
C ALA A 667 -8.70 26.56 -4.34
N VAL A 668 -9.60 25.58 -4.46
CA VAL A 668 -9.85 24.87 -5.71
C VAL A 668 -11.26 25.21 -6.16
N VAL A 669 -11.47 25.42 -7.45
CA VAL A 669 -12.81 25.55 -8.03
C VAL A 669 -13.00 24.48 -9.09
N HIS A 670 -14.12 23.77 -8.99
CA HIS A 670 -14.60 22.83 -9.97
C HIS A 670 -15.77 23.48 -10.72
N ILE A 671 -15.64 23.56 -12.03
CA ILE A 671 -16.60 24.17 -12.93
C ILE A 671 -16.99 23.13 -13.96
N LYS A 672 -18.27 22.78 -14.03
CA LYS A 672 -18.76 21.70 -14.90
C LYS A 672 -20.02 22.13 -15.61
N ARG A 673 -20.14 21.81 -16.89
CA ARG A 673 -21.39 22.00 -17.65
C ARG A 673 -22.58 21.42 -16.87
N ALA A 674 -23.65 22.20 -16.74
CA ALA A 674 -24.90 21.72 -16.16
C ALA A 674 -25.46 20.60 -17.06
N GLY A 675 -25.77 19.46 -16.43
CA GLY A 675 -26.31 18.27 -17.11
C GLY A 675 -27.71 18.48 -17.65
#